data_AF-G3XXQ0-F1
#
_entry.id   AF-G3XXQ0-F1
#
_cell.length_a   1.000
_cell.length_b   1.000
_cell.length_c   1.000
_cell.angle_alpha   90.00
_cell.angle_beta   90.00
_cell.angle_gamma   90.00
#
_symmetry.space_group_name_H-M   'P 1'
#
loop_
_entity.id
_entity.type
_entity.pdbx_description
1 polymer ?
#
loop_
_entity_poly.entity_id
_entity_poly.type
_entity_poly.pdbx_seq_one_letter_code
_entity_poly.pdbx_strand_id
1 'polypeptide(L)'
;MTELMRTLPASWYCSQPLYQLERRAVFLKSWYLVGPVTRFCDIGAKERPLKHHVTPTGLVFATLSDEAPSFQEYFPDLEPLLQRVNFTKLPYRHSIKYEGRFNWKTMYLTLYLHIADPEKPDDGLFLYFFPNCTLNVYGGGMSSFRVCPTEDSNVTRMEFDYYHMESGEKFDEYFKFVRQVAMEDYELCEKAQNNLTKGIYSEGILNPEKESGVSFPRGEQHIFNMALEELSPALSHALSALVLIALLAGLAFLLQSLSRPLFRGYESLRVDKPKKTELNPVSEGSENTVHKESDFPQNWWTGSDVFELERRAIFSKRWLYLAHRSRFTKPGDYHSFEVAGIPIFLVLGKDDIVRAFHNVCRHRAYTVTRKECGSSMILGCRYHGWSYNTKGQLIKAPHFDNVPGFDKSQNSLFSIHTTTDPAGFIFVNLDASPTLLPMQTTSLDYFATRHGIGRQSTWLGGQTVEGQFNWKIGCEFLPPFPSYNVSNYKALLLSLFNQPRMRSDETRIFPFTTFHTVHGGVLWYSLSFIPISESSTSVRIDLYSHKDMSSPAPSAAAERLFSRLTKRIQDLKAQFQSHSGTSTYLQPKNPLYPHISLTNNASDAQSEILEAVKSHAKLEKQLGTEVFPATRRPRTNARFEQAE
;
A
#
# COMPACT_ATOMS: atom_id res chain seq x y z
N MET A 1 -20.54 27.71 8.99
CA MET A 1 -19.24 27.68 8.29
C MET A 1 -19.40 26.75 7.11
N THR A 2 -19.06 27.18 5.90
CA THR A 2 -19.02 26.29 4.74
C THR A 2 -17.89 25.28 4.93
N GLU A 3 -18.22 24.00 4.84
CA GLU A 3 -17.25 22.92 4.92
C GLU A 3 -16.27 23.04 3.73
N LEU A 4 -14.96 22.97 4.01
CA LEU A 4 -13.95 22.98 2.95
C LEU A 4 -14.05 21.72 2.11
N MET A 5 -13.92 21.87 0.79
CA MET A 5 -13.90 20.75 -0.14
C MET A 5 -12.71 19.83 0.13
N ARG A 6 -12.91 18.54 -0.12
CA ARG A 6 -11.92 17.49 0.13
C ARG A 6 -11.81 16.58 -1.08
N THR A 7 -10.69 15.87 -1.18
CA THR A 7 -10.56 14.75 -2.09
C THR A 7 -11.62 13.69 -1.79
N LEU A 8 -11.93 12.82 -2.75
CA LEU A 8 -12.68 11.60 -2.46
C LEU A 8 -12.02 10.81 -1.31
N PRO A 9 -12.82 10.04 -0.54
CA PRO A 9 -12.27 9.07 0.39
C PRO A 9 -11.35 8.06 -0.32
N ALA A 10 -10.30 7.62 0.35
CA ALA A 10 -9.34 6.65 -0.18
C ALA A 10 -10.00 5.38 -0.75
N SER A 11 -11.14 4.96 -0.16
CA SER A 11 -11.95 3.83 -0.63
C SER A 11 -12.35 3.94 -2.11
N TRP A 12 -12.62 5.15 -2.62
CA TRP A 12 -12.95 5.37 -4.04
C TRP A 12 -11.78 5.06 -4.99
N TYR A 13 -10.53 5.14 -4.52
CA TYR A 13 -9.35 4.85 -5.32
C TYR A 13 -8.89 3.39 -5.20
N CYS A 14 -9.42 2.63 -4.22
CA CYS A 14 -8.92 1.30 -3.86
C CYS A 14 -9.97 0.19 -3.94
N SER A 15 -11.27 0.54 -4.01
CA SER A 15 -12.37 -0.43 -3.99
C SER A 15 -12.74 -0.90 -5.39
N GLN A 16 -12.55 -2.20 -5.66
CA GLN A 16 -12.97 -2.83 -6.92
C GLN A 16 -14.48 -2.76 -7.15
N PRO A 17 -15.37 -2.99 -6.15
CA PRO A 17 -16.81 -2.80 -6.34
C PRO A 17 -17.21 -1.37 -6.73
N LEU A 18 -16.65 -0.35 -6.05
CA LEU A 18 -16.90 1.06 -6.40
C LEU A 18 -16.39 1.35 -7.82
N TYR A 19 -15.21 0.85 -8.17
CA TYR A 19 -14.67 1.02 -9.51
C TYR A 19 -15.56 0.41 -10.61
N GLN A 20 -16.15 -0.76 -10.39
CA GLN A 20 -17.08 -1.35 -11.37
C GLN A 20 -18.38 -0.54 -11.48
N LEU A 21 -18.83 0.08 -10.39
CA LEU A 21 -19.95 1.03 -10.44
C LEU A 21 -19.59 2.25 -11.27
N GLU A 22 -18.41 2.85 -11.06
CA GLU A 22 -17.93 3.99 -11.85
C GLU A 22 -17.83 3.66 -13.34
N ARG A 23 -17.34 2.47 -13.71
CA ARG A 23 -17.28 2.04 -15.11
C ARG A 23 -18.65 2.08 -15.78
N ARG A 24 -19.70 1.59 -15.09
CA ARG A 24 -21.07 1.58 -15.63
C ARG A 24 -21.71 2.96 -15.63
N ALA A 25 -21.61 3.67 -14.51
CA ALA A 25 -22.28 4.94 -14.32
C ALA A 25 -21.64 6.06 -15.16
N VAL A 26 -20.31 6.08 -15.24
CA VAL A 26 -19.54 7.13 -15.90
C VAL A 26 -19.16 6.69 -17.31
N PHE A 27 -18.24 5.73 -17.42
CA PHE A 27 -17.59 5.46 -18.71
C PHE A 27 -18.54 4.92 -19.79
N LEU A 28 -19.52 4.08 -19.43
CA LEU A 28 -20.46 3.59 -20.44
C LEU A 28 -21.45 4.67 -20.93
N LYS A 29 -21.60 5.80 -20.24
CA LYS A 29 -22.58 6.85 -20.57
C LYS A 29 -21.95 8.16 -21.08
N SER A 30 -20.64 8.17 -21.31
CA SER A 30 -19.88 9.37 -21.68
C SER A 30 -19.59 9.50 -23.18
N TRP A 31 -19.28 10.73 -23.58
CA TRP A 31 -18.67 11.06 -24.87
C TRP A 31 -17.14 11.16 -24.76
N TYR A 32 -16.43 10.66 -25.78
CA TYR A 32 -14.98 10.57 -25.81
C TYR A 32 -14.41 11.30 -27.01
N LEU A 33 -13.40 12.15 -26.77
CA LEU A 33 -12.59 12.70 -27.85
C LEU A 33 -11.70 11.58 -28.43
N VAL A 34 -11.89 11.27 -29.71
CA VAL A 34 -11.07 10.30 -30.44
C VAL A 34 -9.88 11.00 -31.11
N GLY A 35 -10.00 12.28 -31.44
CA GLY A 35 -8.93 13.09 -32.02
C GLY A 35 -9.43 13.94 -33.20
N PRO A 36 -8.53 14.67 -33.88
CA PRO A 36 -8.87 15.41 -35.09
C PRO A 36 -9.09 14.45 -36.27
N VAL A 37 -9.86 14.89 -37.26
CA VAL A 37 -10.13 14.14 -38.49
C VAL A 37 -8.85 13.68 -39.21
N THR A 38 -7.75 14.43 -39.07
CA THR A 38 -6.43 14.10 -39.64
C THR A 38 -5.80 12.84 -39.05
N ARG A 39 -6.32 12.31 -37.94
CA ARG A 39 -5.91 11.01 -37.38
C ARG A 39 -6.40 9.83 -38.24
N PHE A 40 -7.46 10.01 -39.02
CA PHE A 40 -8.17 8.94 -39.73
C PHE A 40 -7.88 9.00 -41.23
N CYS A 41 -6.74 8.45 -41.64
CA CYS A 41 -6.31 8.44 -43.06
C CYS A 41 -6.86 7.25 -43.86
N ASP A 42 -7.21 6.14 -43.18
CA ASP A 42 -7.65 4.89 -43.81
C ASP A 42 -9.11 4.59 -43.45
N ILE A 43 -9.99 4.59 -44.45
CA ILE A 43 -11.40 4.21 -44.28
C ILE A 43 -11.54 2.71 -44.56
N GLY A 44 -11.54 1.89 -43.51
CA GLY A 44 -11.80 0.45 -43.60
C GLY A 44 -13.26 0.12 -43.97
N ALA A 45 -13.56 -1.16 -44.17
CA ALA A 45 -14.91 -1.64 -44.47
C ALA A 45 -15.89 -1.29 -43.33
N LYS A 46 -17.13 -0.94 -43.70
CA LYS A 46 -18.18 -0.48 -42.77
C LYS A 46 -18.64 -1.61 -41.84
N GLU A 47 -18.18 -1.58 -40.59
CA GLU A 47 -18.87 -2.24 -39.48
C GLU A 47 -20.00 -1.36 -38.93
N ARG A 48 -20.78 -1.87 -37.96
CA ARG A 48 -21.84 -1.12 -37.29
C ARG A 48 -21.22 0.13 -36.64
N PRO A 49 -21.57 1.36 -37.09
CA PRO A 49 -20.92 2.56 -36.60
C PRO A 49 -21.34 2.84 -35.16
N LEU A 50 -20.36 3.19 -34.31
CA LEU A 50 -20.65 3.83 -33.03
C LEU A 50 -21.30 5.20 -33.27
N LYS A 51 -22.16 5.62 -32.33
CA LYS A 51 -22.68 6.99 -32.30
C LYS A 51 -21.50 7.95 -32.15
N HIS A 52 -21.37 8.88 -33.10
CA HIS A 52 -20.25 9.80 -33.19
C HIS A 52 -20.71 11.20 -33.61
N HIS A 53 -19.88 12.20 -33.34
CA HIS A 53 -20.09 13.58 -33.72
C HIS A 53 -18.77 14.17 -34.23
N VAL A 54 -18.81 14.84 -35.38
CA VAL A 54 -17.66 15.57 -35.92
C VAL A 54 -17.98 17.05 -35.81
N THR A 55 -17.20 17.76 -34.99
CA THR A 55 -17.35 19.21 -34.83
C THR A 55 -17.00 19.93 -36.14
N PRO A 56 -17.56 21.12 -36.41
CA PRO A 56 -17.24 21.90 -37.61
C PRO A 56 -15.76 22.23 -37.79
N THR A 57 -15.00 22.26 -36.68
CA THR A 57 -13.57 22.55 -36.67
C THR A 57 -12.69 21.32 -36.85
N GLY A 58 -13.28 20.11 -36.87
CA GLY A 58 -12.60 18.87 -37.23
C GLY A 58 -12.19 17.96 -36.07
N LEU A 59 -12.71 18.13 -34.85
CA LEU A 59 -12.59 17.13 -33.78
C LEU A 59 -13.69 16.06 -33.90
N VAL A 60 -13.31 14.80 -33.68
CA VAL A 60 -14.18 13.63 -33.72
C VAL A 60 -14.42 13.11 -32.30
N PHE A 61 -15.69 13.00 -31.93
CA PHE A 61 -16.14 12.41 -30.67
C PHE A 61 -16.95 11.15 -30.93
N ALA A 62 -16.88 10.17 -30.02
CA ALA A 62 -17.67 8.95 -30.08
C ALA A 62 -18.20 8.59 -28.69
N THR A 63 -19.30 7.82 -28.65
CA THR A 63 -19.82 7.23 -27.41
C THR A 63 -20.03 5.73 -27.59
N LEU A 64 -19.94 5.00 -26.47
CA LEU A 64 -20.04 3.54 -26.41
C LEU A 64 -21.49 3.06 -26.20
N SER A 65 -22.40 3.95 -25.78
CA SER A 65 -23.78 3.60 -25.44
C SER A 65 -24.77 4.46 -26.21
N ASP A 66 -25.84 3.80 -26.66
CA ASP A 66 -27.00 4.47 -27.24
C ASP A 66 -27.79 5.27 -26.18
N GLU A 67 -27.61 4.94 -24.89
CA GLU A 67 -28.21 5.65 -23.74
C GLU A 67 -27.49 6.97 -23.41
N ALA A 68 -26.31 7.23 -24.00
CA ALA A 68 -25.61 8.48 -23.76
C ALA A 68 -26.43 9.67 -24.29
N PRO A 69 -26.46 10.82 -23.57
CA PRO A 69 -27.13 12.04 -24.02
C PRO A 69 -26.70 12.46 -25.43
N SER A 70 -27.47 13.33 -26.07
CA SER A 70 -27.00 13.94 -27.32
C SER A 70 -25.69 14.72 -27.09
N PHE A 71 -24.91 14.91 -28.16
CA PHE A 71 -23.63 15.61 -28.06
C PHE A 71 -23.82 17.04 -27.52
N GLN A 72 -24.89 17.73 -27.95
CA GLN A 72 -25.23 19.09 -27.51
C GLN A 72 -25.69 19.13 -26.05
N GLU A 73 -26.42 18.12 -25.57
CA GLU A 73 -26.76 18.04 -24.14
C GLU A 73 -25.53 17.77 -23.28
N TYR A 74 -24.59 16.95 -23.77
CA TYR A 74 -23.37 16.62 -23.03
C TYR A 74 -22.34 17.77 -23.06
N PHE A 75 -22.27 18.52 -24.17
CA PHE A 75 -21.33 19.60 -24.40
C PHE A 75 -22.02 20.86 -24.97
N PRO A 76 -22.86 21.55 -24.17
CA PRO A 76 -23.70 22.65 -24.68
C PRO A 76 -22.91 23.82 -25.28
N ASP A 77 -21.75 24.15 -24.70
CA ASP A 77 -20.96 25.33 -25.08
C ASP A 77 -19.63 25.00 -25.79
N LEU A 78 -19.41 23.74 -26.17
CA LEU A 78 -18.10 23.31 -26.67
C LEU A 78 -17.81 23.85 -28.08
N GLU A 79 -18.75 23.74 -29.01
CA GLU A 79 -18.50 24.13 -30.41
C GLU A 79 -18.11 25.62 -30.56
N PRO A 80 -18.78 26.58 -29.88
CA PRO A 80 -18.33 27.98 -29.86
C PRO A 80 -16.89 28.15 -29.38
N LEU A 81 -16.46 27.42 -28.34
CA LEU A 81 -15.10 27.49 -27.80
C LEU A 81 -14.04 26.98 -28.80
N LEU A 82 -14.40 25.99 -29.61
CA LEU A 82 -13.48 25.37 -30.58
C LEU A 82 -13.25 26.21 -31.83
N GLN A 83 -14.12 27.18 -32.16
CA GLN A 83 -14.07 27.96 -33.41
C GLN A 83 -12.74 28.68 -33.67
N ARG A 84 -11.94 28.91 -32.62
CA ARG A 84 -10.63 29.55 -32.70
C ARG A 84 -9.55 28.68 -33.35
N VAL A 85 -9.75 27.37 -33.45
CA VAL A 85 -8.73 26.42 -33.91
C VAL A 85 -9.27 25.59 -35.06
N ASN A 86 -8.52 25.49 -36.16
CA ASN A 86 -8.86 24.61 -37.28
C ASN A 86 -8.10 23.29 -37.17
N PHE A 87 -8.72 22.28 -36.56
CA PHE A 87 -8.12 20.97 -36.31
C PHE A 87 -7.96 20.13 -37.59
N THR A 88 -8.62 20.49 -38.69
CA THR A 88 -8.45 19.79 -39.99
C THR A 88 -7.06 19.97 -40.60
N LYS A 89 -6.28 20.95 -40.12
CA LYS A 89 -4.94 21.27 -40.63
C LYS A 89 -3.80 20.70 -39.81
N LEU A 90 -4.07 20.17 -38.62
CA LEU A 90 -3.03 19.70 -37.71
C LEU A 90 -2.59 18.28 -38.07
N PRO A 91 -1.36 18.07 -38.57
CA PRO A 91 -0.91 16.74 -38.93
C PRO A 91 -0.64 15.93 -37.65
N TYR A 92 -1.16 14.71 -37.62
CA TYR A 92 -0.84 13.74 -36.60
C TYR A 92 0.65 13.39 -36.67
N ARG A 93 1.34 13.44 -35.52
CA ARG A 93 2.78 13.15 -35.44
C ARG A 93 3.03 11.82 -34.78
N HIS A 94 2.58 11.67 -33.55
CA HIS A 94 2.95 10.53 -32.72
C HIS A 94 1.95 10.28 -31.60
N SER A 95 1.86 9.03 -31.16
CA SER A 95 1.15 8.64 -29.94
C SER A 95 2.12 7.95 -28.99
N ILE A 96 1.97 8.22 -27.69
CA ILE A 96 2.63 7.47 -26.63
C ILE A 96 1.57 6.80 -25.77
N LYS A 97 1.88 5.59 -25.32
CA LYS A 97 1.05 4.84 -24.38
C LYS A 97 1.89 4.39 -23.21
N TYR A 98 1.38 4.59 -22.01
CA TYR A 98 1.94 4.11 -20.76
C TYR A 98 0.88 3.35 -19.99
N GLU A 99 1.28 2.32 -19.27
CA GLU A 99 0.42 1.66 -18.29
C GLU A 99 0.94 2.02 -16.91
N GLY A 100 0.07 2.58 -16.08
CA GLY A 100 0.38 3.00 -14.72
C GLY A 100 -0.39 2.19 -13.69
N ARG A 101 0.26 1.89 -12.57
CA ARG A 101 -0.35 1.17 -11.44
C ARG A 101 -1.07 2.11 -10.49
N PHE A 102 -2.11 2.77 -11.00
CA PHE A 102 -2.99 3.61 -10.22
C PHE A 102 -4.41 3.64 -10.77
N ASN A 103 -5.34 4.07 -9.91
CA ASN A 103 -6.71 4.35 -10.30
C ASN A 103 -6.76 5.57 -11.20
N TRP A 104 -7.66 5.56 -12.19
CA TRP A 104 -7.80 6.63 -13.17
C TRP A 104 -8.04 8.02 -12.54
N LYS A 105 -8.74 8.05 -11.39
CA LYS A 105 -9.01 9.29 -10.66
C LYS A 105 -7.76 9.92 -10.07
N THR A 106 -6.70 9.15 -9.83
CA THR A 106 -5.43 9.67 -9.32
C THR A 106 -4.76 10.62 -10.32
N MET A 107 -4.99 10.40 -11.62
CA MET A 107 -4.60 11.35 -12.68
C MET A 107 -5.57 12.52 -12.78
N TYR A 108 -6.88 12.31 -12.60
CA TYR A 108 -7.86 13.42 -12.60
C TYR A 108 -7.47 14.52 -11.61
N LEU A 109 -6.99 14.04 -10.48
CA LEU A 109 -6.41 14.76 -9.38
C LEU A 109 -5.22 15.68 -9.81
N THR A 110 -4.39 15.36 -10.82
CA THR A 110 -3.30 16.26 -11.28
C THR A 110 -3.77 17.36 -12.25
N LEU A 111 -4.97 17.25 -12.81
CA LEU A 111 -5.41 18.10 -13.91
C LEU A 111 -5.91 19.45 -13.43
N TYR A 112 -5.15 20.50 -13.74
CA TYR A 112 -5.60 21.89 -13.64
C TYR A 112 -6.38 22.27 -14.91
N LEU A 113 -7.56 22.87 -14.74
CA LEU A 113 -8.29 23.47 -15.85
C LEU A 113 -7.85 24.93 -15.99
N HIS A 114 -7.11 25.27 -17.05
CA HIS A 114 -6.88 26.66 -17.47
C HIS A 114 -7.74 26.95 -18.70
N ILE A 115 -8.78 27.77 -18.53
CA ILE A 115 -9.57 28.23 -19.67
C ILE A 115 -8.83 29.43 -20.25
N ALA A 116 -8.48 29.35 -21.54
CA ALA A 116 -7.79 30.42 -22.25
C ALA A 116 -8.47 31.78 -22.03
N ASP A 117 -7.67 32.79 -21.70
CA ASP A 117 -8.10 34.17 -21.64
C ASP A 117 -8.37 34.67 -23.07
N PRO A 118 -9.62 35.01 -23.42
CA PRO A 118 -9.95 35.44 -24.77
C PRO A 118 -9.22 36.72 -25.21
N GLU A 119 -8.73 37.52 -24.26
CA GLU A 119 -8.01 38.78 -24.50
C GLU A 119 -6.49 38.59 -24.71
N LYS A 120 -5.97 37.35 -24.56
CA LYS A 120 -4.54 37.03 -24.72
C LYS A 120 -4.32 36.12 -25.93
N PRO A 121 -3.85 36.64 -27.07
CA PRO A 121 -3.69 35.86 -28.32
C PRO A 121 -2.71 34.68 -28.20
N ASP A 122 -1.74 34.77 -27.29
CA ASP A 122 -0.73 33.74 -27.03
C ASP A 122 -1.16 32.77 -25.92
N ASP A 123 -2.36 32.91 -25.35
CA ASP A 123 -2.85 32.01 -24.31
C ASP A 123 -3.34 30.69 -24.91
N GLY A 124 -2.84 29.58 -24.37
CA GLY A 124 -3.19 28.25 -24.83
C GLY A 124 -4.63 27.87 -24.46
N LEU A 125 -5.29 27.08 -25.31
CA LEU A 125 -6.59 26.50 -25.01
C LEU A 125 -6.40 25.14 -24.31
N PHE A 126 -6.75 25.06 -23.03
CA PHE A 126 -6.71 23.82 -22.25
C PHE A 126 -8.13 23.42 -21.85
N LEU A 127 -8.61 22.32 -22.43
CA LEU A 127 -9.95 21.79 -22.19
C LEU A 127 -9.85 20.44 -21.51
N TYR A 128 -10.76 20.17 -20.60
CA TYR A 128 -10.96 18.85 -20.04
C TYR A 128 -12.35 18.33 -20.42
N PHE A 129 -12.35 17.21 -21.13
CA PHE A 129 -13.53 16.43 -21.50
C PHE A 129 -13.68 15.28 -20.51
N PHE A 130 -14.58 15.45 -19.55
CA PHE A 130 -14.95 14.40 -18.61
C PHE A 130 -15.50 13.17 -19.36
N PRO A 131 -15.06 11.94 -19.04
CA PRO A 131 -14.35 11.58 -17.81
C PRO A 131 -12.83 11.44 -17.93
N ASN A 132 -12.25 11.56 -19.12
CA ASN A 132 -10.90 11.05 -19.29
C ASN A 132 -9.97 11.78 -20.25
N CYS A 133 -10.40 12.85 -20.92
CA CYS A 133 -9.55 13.48 -21.94
C CYS A 133 -9.22 14.93 -21.61
N THR A 134 -7.95 15.28 -21.65
CA THR A 134 -7.49 16.66 -21.68
C THR A 134 -7.02 17.00 -23.09
N LEU A 135 -7.32 18.20 -23.55
CA LEU A 135 -6.91 18.74 -24.83
C LEU A 135 -6.19 20.06 -24.61
N ASN A 136 -4.93 20.14 -25.04
CA ASN A 136 -4.11 21.32 -24.92
C ASN A 136 -3.76 21.81 -26.33
N VAL A 137 -4.04 23.08 -26.62
CA VAL A 137 -3.70 23.71 -27.89
C VAL A 137 -2.83 24.93 -27.61
N TYR A 138 -1.60 24.94 -28.10
CA TYR A 138 -0.64 26.02 -27.91
C TYR A 138 0.47 25.95 -28.96
N GLY A 139 1.08 27.08 -29.31
CA GLY A 139 2.31 27.13 -30.10
C GLY A 139 2.24 26.50 -31.50
N GLY A 140 1.08 26.50 -32.16
CA GLY A 140 0.91 25.89 -33.49
C GLY A 140 0.77 24.36 -33.48
N GLY A 141 0.55 23.77 -32.30
CA GLY A 141 0.27 22.34 -32.12
C GLY A 141 -0.86 22.07 -31.14
N MET A 142 -1.15 20.78 -30.96
CA MET A 142 -2.14 20.27 -30.05
C MET A 142 -1.64 18.96 -29.44
N SER A 143 -1.94 18.73 -28.16
CA SER A 143 -1.84 17.43 -27.53
C SER A 143 -3.18 17.01 -26.93
N SER A 144 -3.50 15.72 -27.04
CA SER A 144 -4.61 15.13 -26.31
C SER A 144 -4.08 14.07 -25.37
N PHE A 145 -4.40 14.18 -24.09
CA PHE A 145 -4.08 13.23 -23.06
C PHE A 145 -5.34 12.47 -22.63
N ARG A 146 -5.32 11.14 -22.65
CA ARG A 146 -6.43 10.28 -22.24
C ARG A 146 -6.05 9.34 -21.12
N VAL A 147 -6.92 9.25 -20.12
CA VAL A 147 -6.82 8.34 -18.98
C VAL A 147 -7.79 7.17 -19.17
N CYS A 148 -7.31 6.08 -19.73
CA CYS A 148 -8.14 4.94 -20.11
C CYS A 148 -8.18 3.91 -18.96
N PRO A 149 -9.30 3.76 -18.23
CA PRO A 149 -9.45 2.73 -17.22
C PRO A 149 -9.33 1.32 -17.83
N THR A 150 -8.86 0.35 -17.03
CA THR A 150 -8.80 -1.07 -17.41
C THR A 150 -9.82 -1.90 -16.61
N GLU A 151 -9.76 -3.23 -16.66
CA GLU A 151 -10.60 -4.08 -15.81
C GLU A 151 -10.14 -4.07 -14.34
N ASP A 152 -8.86 -3.83 -14.11
CA ASP A 152 -8.26 -3.68 -12.78
C ASP A 152 -8.37 -2.22 -12.32
N SER A 153 -8.96 -1.99 -11.13
CA SER A 153 -9.08 -0.66 -10.52
C SER A 153 -7.75 0.01 -10.21
N ASN A 154 -6.66 -0.76 -10.15
CA ASN A 154 -5.31 -0.29 -9.89
C ASN A 154 -4.48 -0.12 -11.16
N VAL A 155 -5.04 -0.34 -12.35
CA VAL A 155 -4.30 -0.20 -13.61
C VAL A 155 -5.03 0.76 -14.54
N THR A 156 -4.29 1.77 -14.99
CA THR A 156 -4.77 2.80 -15.90
C THR A 156 -3.81 2.94 -17.07
N ARG A 157 -4.35 2.95 -18.29
CA ARG A 157 -3.58 3.23 -19.49
C ARG A 157 -3.64 4.72 -19.81
N MET A 158 -2.50 5.37 -19.84
CA MET A 158 -2.34 6.76 -20.28
C MET A 158 -2.04 6.78 -21.77
N GLU A 159 -2.77 7.58 -22.55
CA GLU A 159 -2.49 7.81 -23.95
C GLU A 159 -2.26 9.28 -24.24
N PHE A 160 -1.20 9.59 -24.96
CA PHE A 160 -0.89 10.95 -25.40
C PHE A 160 -0.81 10.95 -26.91
N ASP A 161 -1.59 11.78 -27.57
CA ASP A 161 -1.44 12.03 -29.00
C ASP A 161 -0.94 13.45 -29.22
N TYR A 162 0.07 13.60 -30.07
CA TYR A 162 0.68 14.89 -30.40
C TYR A 162 0.47 15.22 -31.87
N TYR A 163 0.05 16.45 -32.12
CA TYR A 163 -0.23 17.01 -33.43
C TYR A 163 0.50 18.34 -33.53
N HIS A 164 1.30 18.55 -34.58
CA HIS A 164 2.15 19.75 -34.64
C HIS A 164 2.51 20.12 -36.08
N MET A 165 2.45 21.40 -36.44
CA MET A 165 2.77 21.85 -37.80
C MET A 165 4.26 21.69 -38.15
N GLU A 166 5.16 21.92 -37.21
CA GLU A 166 6.61 21.74 -37.41
C GLU A 166 7.05 20.25 -37.41
N SER A 167 8.16 19.96 -38.09
CA SER A 167 8.77 18.63 -38.23
C SER A 167 10.29 18.67 -38.01
N GLY A 168 10.91 17.50 -37.79
CA GLY A 168 12.36 17.39 -37.58
C GLY A 168 12.77 17.81 -36.17
N GLU A 169 13.98 18.37 -36.02
CA GLU A 169 14.61 18.63 -34.71
C GLU A 169 13.74 19.46 -33.75
N LYS A 170 13.04 20.47 -34.25
CA LYS A 170 12.15 21.31 -33.41
C LYS A 170 11.01 20.51 -32.76
N PHE A 171 10.42 19.56 -33.49
CA PHE A 171 9.39 18.69 -32.93
C PHE A 171 9.99 17.71 -31.92
N ASP A 172 11.22 17.22 -32.16
CA ASP A 172 11.89 16.30 -31.24
C ASP A 172 12.21 16.96 -29.88
N GLU A 173 12.60 18.23 -29.88
CA GLU A 173 12.80 19.01 -28.64
C GLU A 173 11.50 19.22 -27.87
N TYR A 174 10.44 19.66 -28.57
CA TYR A 174 9.10 19.77 -28.00
C TYR A 174 8.63 18.44 -27.41
N PHE A 175 8.79 17.34 -28.16
CA PHE A 175 8.39 16.00 -27.76
C PHE A 175 9.15 15.50 -26.53
N LYS A 176 10.46 15.80 -26.42
CA LYS A 176 11.26 15.49 -25.22
C LYS A 176 10.70 16.20 -23.98
N PHE A 177 10.37 17.49 -24.10
CA PHE A 177 9.82 18.28 -23.00
C PHE A 177 8.48 17.74 -22.51
N VAL A 178 7.50 17.56 -23.41
CA VAL A 178 6.15 17.08 -23.04
C VAL A 178 6.19 15.66 -22.47
N ARG A 179 7.09 14.81 -22.97
CA ARG A 179 7.31 13.48 -22.41
C ARG A 179 7.86 13.55 -20.98
N GLN A 180 8.76 14.48 -20.69
CA GLN A 180 9.25 14.68 -19.33
C GLN A 180 8.10 15.03 -18.37
N VAL A 181 7.26 15.99 -18.73
CA VAL A 181 6.08 16.39 -17.92
C VAL A 181 5.15 15.20 -17.69
N ALA A 182 4.84 14.43 -18.73
CA ALA A 182 3.99 13.24 -18.61
C ALA A 182 4.57 12.19 -17.65
N MET A 183 5.90 11.99 -17.66
CA MET A 183 6.57 11.05 -16.75
C MET A 183 6.62 11.59 -15.30
N GLU A 184 6.70 12.90 -15.11
CA GLU A 184 6.61 13.51 -13.78
C GLU A 184 5.22 13.27 -13.17
N ASP A 185 4.14 13.49 -13.92
CA ASP A 185 2.77 13.23 -13.47
C ASP A 185 2.51 11.74 -13.20
N TYR A 186 3.08 10.87 -14.03
CA TYR A 186 3.04 9.41 -13.84
C TYR A 186 3.63 9.02 -12.47
N GLU A 187 4.83 9.54 -12.14
CA GLU A 187 5.48 9.27 -10.85
C GLU A 187 4.65 9.80 -9.68
N LEU A 188 4.03 10.99 -9.83
CA LEU A 188 3.16 11.57 -8.82
C LEU A 188 1.97 10.64 -8.53
N CYS A 189 1.34 10.10 -9.57
CA CYS A 189 0.16 9.26 -9.45
C CYS A 189 0.47 7.89 -8.84
N GLU A 190 1.54 7.22 -9.28
CA GLU A 190 1.94 5.94 -8.68
C GLU A 190 2.24 6.09 -7.19
N LYS A 191 2.96 7.14 -6.78
CA LYS A 191 3.31 7.35 -5.38
C LYS A 191 2.10 7.73 -4.53
N ALA A 192 1.20 8.56 -5.06
CA ALA A 192 -0.04 8.89 -4.36
C ALA A 192 -0.93 7.65 -4.21
N GLN A 193 -1.12 6.87 -5.27
CA GLN A 193 -1.88 5.62 -5.21
C GLN A 193 -1.28 4.64 -4.23
N ASN A 194 0.04 4.42 -4.26
CA ASN A 194 0.69 3.49 -3.35
C ASN A 194 0.37 3.87 -1.89
N ASN A 195 0.33 5.15 -1.55
CA ASN A 195 -0.02 5.60 -0.20
C ASN A 195 -1.52 5.51 0.12
N LEU A 196 -2.40 5.71 -0.88
CA LEU A 196 -3.85 5.53 -0.73
C LEU A 196 -4.18 4.07 -0.37
N THR A 197 -3.49 3.10 -0.98
CA THR A 197 -3.74 1.66 -0.75
C THR A 197 -3.20 1.14 0.58
N LYS A 198 -2.41 1.92 1.34
CA LYS A 198 -1.84 1.44 2.62
C LYS A 198 -2.79 1.53 3.80
N GLY A 199 -3.96 2.15 3.65
CA GLY A 199 -4.88 2.37 4.77
C GLY A 199 -4.26 3.25 5.85
N ILE A 200 -3.73 4.42 5.45
CA ILE A 200 -3.18 5.44 6.37
C ILE A 200 -3.85 6.79 6.13
N TYR A 201 -4.05 7.12 4.86
CA TYR A 201 -4.70 8.34 4.40
C TYR A 201 -6.17 8.07 4.11
N SER A 202 -7.04 9.00 4.49
CA SER A 202 -8.46 8.97 4.15
C SER A 202 -8.80 10.01 3.07
N GLU A 203 -8.53 11.28 3.37
CA GLU A 203 -8.91 12.44 2.55
C GLU A 203 -8.07 13.66 2.94
N GLY A 204 -8.07 14.67 2.08
CA GLY A 204 -7.30 15.91 2.25
C GLY A 204 -8.04 17.11 1.69
N ILE A 205 -7.71 18.29 2.23
CA ILE A 205 -8.42 19.54 1.92
C ILE A 205 -7.97 20.08 0.57
N LEU A 206 -8.91 20.39 -0.31
CA LEU A 206 -8.66 21.04 -1.60
C LEU A 206 -8.72 22.56 -1.47
N ASN A 207 -7.85 23.24 -2.22
CA ASN A 207 -7.89 24.68 -2.33
C ASN A 207 -9.07 25.11 -3.21
N PRO A 208 -10.01 25.94 -2.73
CA PRO A 208 -11.22 26.29 -3.47
C PRO A 208 -10.95 27.12 -4.74
N GLU A 209 -9.81 27.81 -4.83
CA GLU A 209 -9.46 28.60 -6.02
C GLU A 209 -8.53 27.80 -6.94
N LYS A 210 -7.43 27.27 -6.38
CA LYS A 210 -6.39 26.60 -7.16
C LYS A 210 -6.79 25.19 -7.59
N GLU A 211 -7.59 24.49 -6.80
CA GLU A 211 -8.01 23.11 -7.05
C GLU A 211 -9.51 23.01 -7.35
N SER A 212 -10.11 24.13 -7.82
CA SER A 212 -11.51 24.19 -8.28
C SER A 212 -11.79 23.25 -9.45
N GLY A 213 -10.82 23.00 -10.32
CA GLY A 213 -10.94 22.03 -11.42
C GLY A 213 -11.20 20.61 -10.94
N VAL A 214 -10.69 20.25 -9.76
CA VAL A 214 -10.91 18.97 -9.07
C VAL A 214 -12.21 18.98 -8.27
N SER A 215 -12.57 20.16 -7.73
CA SER A 215 -13.64 20.35 -6.75
C SER A 215 -14.80 21.21 -7.31
N PHE A 216 -15.87 20.52 -7.76
CA PHE A 216 -17.20 21.06 -8.13
C PHE A 216 -17.27 21.92 -9.43
N PRO A 217 -18.24 21.75 -10.37
CA PRO A 217 -19.18 20.65 -10.63
C PRO A 217 -18.66 19.56 -11.61
N ARG A 218 -17.37 19.53 -11.97
CA ARG A 218 -16.87 18.76 -13.13
C ARG A 218 -16.21 17.41 -12.85
N GLY A 219 -16.05 17.03 -11.58
CA GLY A 219 -15.12 15.97 -11.19
C GLY A 219 -15.63 14.98 -10.16
N GLU A 220 -15.03 15.02 -8.98
CA GLU A 220 -15.20 14.01 -7.94
C GLU A 220 -16.64 13.92 -7.42
N GLN A 221 -17.28 15.07 -7.14
CA GLN A 221 -18.70 15.10 -6.74
C GLN A 221 -19.64 14.69 -7.88
N HIS A 222 -19.25 14.91 -9.14
CA HIS A 222 -20.04 14.50 -10.30
C HIS A 222 -20.02 12.98 -10.47
N ILE A 223 -18.83 12.35 -10.35
CA ILE A 223 -18.69 10.89 -10.29
C ILE A 223 -19.56 10.31 -9.17
N PHE A 224 -19.51 10.92 -7.98
CA PHE A 224 -20.33 10.50 -6.85
C PHE A 224 -21.83 10.55 -7.16
N ASN A 225 -22.32 11.66 -7.72
CA ASN A 225 -23.73 11.81 -8.07
C ASN A 225 -24.17 10.82 -9.15
N MET A 226 -23.37 10.62 -10.21
CA MET A 226 -23.65 9.64 -11.26
C MET A 226 -23.72 8.21 -10.71
N ALA A 227 -22.82 7.86 -9.79
CA ALA A 227 -22.82 6.57 -9.12
C ALA A 227 -24.07 6.37 -8.24
N LEU A 228 -24.52 7.41 -7.53
CA LEU A 228 -25.76 7.37 -6.75
C LEU A 228 -27.01 7.23 -7.63
N GLU A 229 -27.07 7.94 -8.76
CA GLU A 229 -28.17 7.81 -9.73
C GLU A 229 -28.26 6.38 -10.28
N GLU A 230 -27.12 5.75 -10.59
CA GLU A 230 -27.05 4.36 -11.04
C GLU A 230 -27.51 3.36 -9.95
N LEU A 231 -27.25 3.66 -8.67
CA LEU A 231 -27.68 2.84 -7.54
C LEU A 231 -29.15 3.03 -7.15
N SER A 232 -29.76 4.17 -7.49
CA SER A 232 -31.12 4.55 -7.06
C SER A 232 -32.20 3.49 -7.39
N PRO A 233 -32.26 2.90 -8.60
CA PRO A 233 -33.21 1.83 -8.89
C PRO A 233 -32.96 0.58 -8.03
N ALA A 234 -31.71 0.18 -7.86
CA ALA A 234 -31.32 -1.00 -7.08
C ALA A 234 -31.63 -0.82 -5.58
N LEU A 235 -31.37 0.36 -5.02
CA LEU A 235 -31.71 0.72 -3.64
C LEU A 235 -33.22 0.71 -3.40
N SER A 236 -34.02 1.20 -4.36
CA SER A 236 -35.48 1.16 -4.27
C SER A 236 -36.02 -0.27 -4.21
N HIS A 237 -35.46 -1.18 -5.03
CA HIS A 237 -35.82 -2.60 -5.04
C HIS A 237 -35.32 -3.34 -3.78
N ALA A 238 -34.11 -3.03 -3.30
CA ALA A 238 -33.55 -3.63 -2.08
C ALA A 238 -34.31 -3.20 -0.82
N LEU A 239 -34.70 -1.92 -0.72
CA LEU A 239 -35.59 -1.43 0.34
C LEU A 239 -36.96 -2.13 0.28
N SER A 240 -37.51 -2.30 -0.92
CA SER A 240 -38.77 -3.04 -1.12
C SER A 240 -38.64 -4.52 -0.73
N ALA A 241 -37.51 -5.16 -1.03
CA ALA A 241 -37.22 -6.54 -0.65
C ALA A 241 -37.01 -6.72 0.86
N LEU A 242 -36.32 -5.78 1.54
CA LEU A 242 -36.15 -5.78 2.99
C LEU A 242 -37.49 -5.58 3.71
N VAL A 243 -38.34 -4.68 3.20
CA VAL A 243 -39.72 -4.51 3.68
C VAL A 243 -40.54 -5.79 3.46
N LEU A 244 -40.41 -6.45 2.31
CA LEU A 244 -41.08 -7.71 2.03
C LEU A 244 -40.61 -8.84 2.96
N ILE A 245 -39.31 -8.94 3.24
CA ILE A 245 -38.74 -9.91 4.20
C ILE A 245 -39.25 -9.63 5.61
N ALA A 246 -39.30 -8.37 6.04
CA ALA A 246 -39.84 -7.99 7.34
C ALA A 246 -41.35 -8.30 7.44
N LEU A 247 -42.12 -8.07 6.36
CA LEU A 247 -43.53 -8.44 6.28
C LEU A 247 -43.74 -9.96 6.31
N LEU A 248 -42.92 -10.73 5.59
CA LEU A 248 -42.98 -12.19 5.59
C LEU A 248 -42.57 -12.79 6.95
N ALA A 249 -41.56 -12.22 7.61
CA ALA A 249 -41.17 -12.60 8.96
C ALA A 249 -42.27 -12.26 9.98
N GLY A 250 -42.90 -11.09 9.86
CA GLY A 250 -44.05 -10.69 10.67
C GLY A 250 -45.27 -11.60 10.43
N LEU A 251 -45.54 -11.98 9.17
CA LEU A 251 -46.62 -12.89 8.79
C LEU A 251 -46.35 -14.32 9.32
N ALA A 252 -45.11 -14.79 9.25
CA ALA A 252 -44.72 -16.08 9.84
C ALA A 252 -44.89 -16.09 11.37
N PHE A 253 -44.57 -14.98 12.04
CA PHE A 253 -44.76 -14.83 13.49
C PHE A 253 -46.25 -14.77 13.86
N LEU A 254 -47.07 -14.09 13.06
CA LEU A 254 -48.53 -14.06 13.19
C LEU A 254 -49.16 -15.45 12.94
N LEU A 255 -48.71 -16.17 11.93
CA LEU A 255 -49.18 -17.53 11.63
C LEU A 255 -48.78 -18.53 12.72
N GLN A 256 -47.59 -18.38 13.31
CA GLN A 256 -47.16 -19.19 14.46
C GLN A 256 -47.92 -18.87 15.75
N SER A 257 -48.37 -17.63 15.94
CA SER A 257 -49.17 -17.23 17.12
C SER A 257 -50.66 -17.55 16.99
N LEU A 258 -51.18 -17.70 15.76
CA LEU A 258 -52.57 -18.06 15.48
C LEU A 258 -52.80 -19.58 15.36
N SER A 259 -51.74 -20.38 15.20
CA SER A 259 -51.83 -21.84 15.08
C SER A 259 -51.40 -22.58 16.35
N ARG A 260 -52.26 -22.52 17.38
CA ARG A 260 -52.43 -23.54 18.45
C ARG A 260 -53.66 -23.12 19.27
N PRO A 261 -54.72 -23.95 19.41
CA PRO A 261 -54.59 -25.38 19.69
C PRO A 261 -55.57 -26.28 18.90
N LEU A 262 -55.10 -27.44 18.45
CA LEU A 262 -55.86 -28.69 18.37
C LEU A 262 -54.89 -29.82 18.03
N PHE A 263 -55.14 -31.00 18.60
CA PHE A 263 -54.32 -32.22 18.57
C PHE A 263 -53.16 -32.29 19.57
N ARG A 264 -53.59 -32.53 20.81
CA ARG A 264 -53.02 -33.49 21.74
C ARG A 264 -53.27 -34.90 21.18
N GLY A 265 -52.22 -35.72 21.00
CA GLY A 265 -52.38 -37.16 20.82
C GLY A 265 -51.37 -37.84 19.90
N TYR A 266 -50.75 -38.89 20.44
CA TYR A 266 -50.23 -40.09 19.75
C TYR A 266 -48.73 -40.18 19.42
N GLU A 267 -48.04 -40.90 20.32
CA GLU A 267 -47.09 -42.00 20.12
C GLU A 267 -46.02 -41.98 19.01
N SER A 268 -44.77 -42.13 19.47
CA SER A 268 -43.84 -43.21 19.09
C SER A 268 -43.86 -43.66 17.62
N LEU A 269 -42.89 -43.16 16.85
CA LEU A 269 -42.40 -43.85 15.66
C LEU A 269 -40.89 -44.11 15.81
N ARG A 270 -40.59 -45.37 16.11
CA ARG A 270 -39.27 -46.00 15.98
C ARG A 270 -38.79 -45.81 14.54
N VAL A 271 -37.57 -45.32 14.37
CA VAL A 271 -36.86 -45.37 13.10
C VAL A 271 -36.11 -46.69 13.01
N ASP A 272 -36.37 -47.42 11.95
CA ASP A 272 -35.87 -48.75 11.66
C ASP A 272 -34.34 -48.79 11.50
N LYS A 273 -33.74 -49.87 12.04
CA LYS A 273 -32.34 -50.25 11.83
C LYS A 273 -32.09 -50.57 10.35
N PRO A 274 -31.04 -50.03 9.71
CA PRO A 274 -30.59 -50.57 8.44
C PRO A 274 -29.97 -51.97 8.63
N LYS A 275 -30.31 -52.86 7.71
CA LYS A 275 -29.82 -54.23 7.57
C LYS A 275 -28.29 -54.31 7.59
N LYS A 276 -27.76 -55.26 8.35
CA LYS A 276 -26.36 -55.72 8.25
C LYS A 276 -26.13 -56.33 6.87
N THR A 277 -25.26 -55.72 6.08
CA THR A 277 -24.61 -56.36 4.95
C THR A 277 -23.28 -56.90 5.45
N GLU A 278 -23.11 -58.22 5.43
CA GLU A 278 -21.85 -58.90 5.77
C GLU A 278 -20.78 -58.53 4.74
N LEU A 279 -19.67 -57.99 5.21
CA LEU A 279 -18.42 -57.81 4.47
C LEU A 279 -17.36 -58.70 5.11
N ASN A 280 -16.67 -59.46 4.26
CA ASN A 280 -15.63 -60.44 4.60
C ASN A 280 -14.50 -59.85 5.47
N PRO A 281 -13.82 -60.67 6.30
CA PRO A 281 -12.77 -60.19 7.18
C PRO A 281 -11.55 -59.75 6.37
N VAL A 282 -11.22 -58.46 6.45
CA VAL A 282 -9.94 -57.91 5.97
C VAL A 282 -9.02 -57.77 7.18
N SER A 283 -7.80 -58.27 6.98
CA SER A 283 -6.67 -58.40 7.89
C SER A 283 -6.48 -57.26 8.89
N GLU A 284 -6.24 -57.63 10.15
CA GLU A 284 -5.62 -56.81 11.18
C GLU A 284 -4.31 -56.18 10.65
N GLY A 285 -4.21 -54.86 10.70
CA GLY A 285 -2.95 -54.16 10.43
C GLY A 285 -3.07 -52.74 9.89
N SER A 286 -3.66 -51.81 10.64
CA SER A 286 -3.21 -50.40 10.61
C SER A 286 -3.74 -49.65 11.82
N GLU A 287 -2.84 -49.17 12.68
CA GLU A 287 -3.17 -48.18 13.68
C GLU A 287 -3.78 -46.95 12.98
N ASN A 288 -5.06 -46.67 13.24
CA ASN A 288 -5.70 -45.44 12.82
C ASN A 288 -5.16 -44.28 13.67
N THR A 289 -4.00 -43.76 13.30
CA THR A 289 -3.43 -42.56 13.91
C THR A 289 -4.24 -41.35 13.47
N VAL A 290 -5.14 -40.87 14.34
CA VAL A 290 -5.85 -39.60 14.12
C VAL A 290 -4.83 -38.47 14.32
N HIS A 291 -4.33 -37.92 13.22
CA HIS A 291 -3.49 -36.71 13.27
C HIS A 291 -4.40 -35.50 13.52
N LYS A 292 -4.07 -34.69 14.52
CA LYS A 292 -4.69 -33.37 14.71
C LYS A 292 -4.41 -32.54 13.46
N GLU A 293 -5.45 -32.01 12.82
CA GLU A 293 -5.31 -31.06 11.73
C GLU A 293 -4.47 -29.86 12.18
N SER A 294 -3.63 -29.34 11.28
CA SER A 294 -2.78 -28.20 11.57
C SER A 294 -3.64 -26.97 11.85
N ASP A 295 -3.32 -26.24 12.93
CA ASP A 295 -4.01 -25.01 13.29
C ASP A 295 -3.63 -23.81 12.37
N PHE A 296 -2.68 -24.00 11.45
CA PHE A 296 -2.17 -22.99 10.50
C PHE A 296 -2.91 -23.03 9.14
N PRO A 297 -3.14 -21.87 8.49
CA PRO A 297 -3.68 -21.82 7.12
C PRO A 297 -2.82 -22.60 6.11
N GLN A 298 -3.43 -23.22 5.10
CA GLN A 298 -2.70 -23.97 4.05
C GLN A 298 -1.69 -23.08 3.29
N ASN A 299 -2.02 -21.81 3.11
CA ASN A 299 -1.22 -20.78 2.45
C ASN A 299 -0.39 -19.93 3.44
N TRP A 300 -0.09 -20.41 4.65
CA TRP A 300 0.61 -19.65 5.70
C TRP A 300 1.88 -18.91 5.24
N TRP A 301 2.63 -19.50 4.30
CA TRP A 301 3.90 -18.97 3.80
C TRP A 301 3.80 -18.18 2.50
N THR A 302 2.68 -18.29 1.78
CA THR A 302 2.56 -17.83 0.38
C THR A 302 1.26 -17.08 0.08
N GLY A 303 0.34 -16.99 1.05
CA GLY A 303 -0.95 -16.32 0.90
C GLY A 303 -0.81 -14.81 1.02
N SER A 304 -1.20 -14.08 -0.03
CA SER A 304 -1.27 -12.62 0.00
C SER A 304 -2.34 -12.11 0.98
N ASP A 305 -3.46 -12.83 1.09
CA ASP A 305 -4.51 -12.61 2.09
C ASP A 305 -3.99 -12.76 3.53
N VAL A 306 -3.18 -13.80 3.80
CA VAL A 306 -2.53 -13.99 5.09
C VAL A 306 -1.56 -12.85 5.37
N PHE A 307 -0.78 -12.44 4.37
CA PHE A 307 0.16 -11.34 4.51
C PHE A 307 -0.53 -9.99 4.81
N GLU A 308 -1.60 -9.66 4.10
CA GLU A 308 -2.40 -8.45 4.37
C GLU A 308 -2.99 -8.46 5.78
N LEU A 309 -3.40 -9.63 6.27
CA LEU A 309 -3.85 -9.79 7.65
C LEU A 309 -2.70 -9.66 8.66
N GLU A 310 -1.51 -10.19 8.39
CA GLU A 310 -0.29 -9.99 9.20
C GLU A 310 0.10 -8.51 9.28
N ARG A 311 -0.02 -7.76 8.16
CA ARG A 311 0.18 -6.30 8.11
C ARG A 311 -0.67 -5.56 9.13
N ARG A 312 -1.96 -5.87 9.21
CA ARG A 312 -2.90 -5.23 10.12
C ARG A 312 -2.79 -5.76 11.54
N ALA A 313 -2.63 -7.07 11.72
CA ALA A 313 -2.65 -7.73 13.02
C ALA A 313 -1.35 -7.57 13.82
N ILE A 314 -0.20 -7.49 13.12
CA ILE A 314 1.13 -7.54 13.74
C ILE A 314 1.86 -6.23 13.50
N PHE A 315 2.20 -5.92 12.24
CA PHE A 315 3.08 -4.78 11.94
C PHE A 315 2.43 -3.43 12.28
N SER A 316 1.11 -3.36 12.24
CA SER A 316 0.40 -2.15 12.67
C SER A 316 0.22 -2.02 14.19
N LYS A 317 0.42 -3.07 14.98
CA LYS A 317 0.04 -3.08 16.42
C LYS A 317 1.21 -3.33 17.38
N ARG A 318 2.32 -3.87 16.90
CA ARG A 318 3.49 -4.22 17.72
C ARG A 318 4.54 -3.10 17.68
N TRP A 319 5.40 -3.08 18.70
CA TRP A 319 6.57 -2.23 18.71
C TRP A 319 7.64 -2.79 17.76
N LEU A 320 8.13 -1.97 16.85
CA LEU A 320 9.05 -2.34 15.78
C LEU A 320 10.37 -1.58 15.96
N TYR A 321 11.48 -2.29 16.03
CA TYR A 321 12.80 -1.66 15.99
C TYR A 321 13.10 -1.15 14.56
N LEU A 322 13.52 0.11 14.43
CA LEU A 322 13.90 0.69 13.13
C LEU A 322 15.35 1.18 13.07
N ALA A 323 15.88 1.72 14.16
CA ALA A 323 17.21 2.32 14.14
C ALA A 323 17.80 2.45 15.55
N HIS A 324 19.11 2.64 15.60
CA HIS A 324 19.78 3.13 16.80
C HIS A 324 20.03 4.64 16.70
N ARG A 325 20.00 5.34 17.84
CA ARG A 325 20.16 6.79 17.98
C ARG A 325 21.44 7.31 17.34
N SER A 326 22.49 6.50 17.28
CA SER A 326 23.77 6.87 16.65
C SER A 326 23.71 7.11 15.13
N ARG A 327 22.63 6.68 14.46
CA ARG A 327 22.40 6.99 13.03
C ARG A 327 21.99 8.45 12.78
N PHE A 328 21.72 9.22 13.83
CA PHE A 328 21.31 10.62 13.76
C PHE A 328 22.40 11.49 14.39
N THR A 329 23.13 12.24 13.57
CA THR A 329 24.29 13.02 14.04
C THR A 329 23.93 14.44 14.44
N LYS A 330 22.91 15.03 13.80
CA LYS A 330 22.47 16.41 14.03
C LYS A 330 20.95 16.59 13.86
N PRO A 331 20.35 17.61 14.49
CA PRO A 331 18.94 17.94 14.27
C PRO A 331 18.61 18.12 12.79
N GLY A 332 17.46 17.58 12.38
CA GLY A 332 17.02 17.52 10.99
C GLY A 332 17.43 16.26 10.26
N ASP A 333 18.39 15.48 10.78
CA ASP A 333 18.71 14.15 10.22
C ASP A 333 17.45 13.28 10.22
N TYR A 334 17.15 12.68 9.08
CA TYR A 334 16.02 11.79 8.90
C TYR A 334 16.39 10.53 8.14
N HIS A 335 15.66 9.45 8.42
CA HIS A 335 15.76 8.16 7.74
C HIS A 335 14.36 7.67 7.40
N SER A 336 14.13 7.30 6.14
CA SER A 336 12.88 6.75 5.64
C SER A 336 12.96 5.22 5.64
N PHE A 337 11.83 4.57 5.93
CA PHE A 337 11.66 3.13 5.99
C PHE A 337 10.33 2.77 5.35
N GLU A 338 10.23 1.55 4.82
CA GLU A 338 8.95 0.96 4.43
C GLU A 338 8.84 -0.38 5.15
N VAL A 339 7.85 -0.50 6.04
CA VAL A 339 7.65 -1.72 6.84
C VAL A 339 6.34 -2.34 6.46
N ALA A 340 6.38 -3.54 5.86
CA ALA A 340 5.19 -4.23 5.39
C ALA A 340 4.34 -3.30 4.49
N GLY A 341 4.99 -2.62 3.54
CA GLY A 341 4.36 -1.65 2.66
C GLY A 341 3.97 -0.31 3.30
N ILE A 342 4.12 -0.11 4.61
CA ILE A 342 3.73 1.14 5.29
C ILE A 342 4.93 2.09 5.32
N PRO A 343 4.86 3.25 4.66
CA PRO A 343 6.01 4.15 4.55
C PRO A 343 6.10 5.07 5.78
N ILE A 344 7.28 5.11 6.38
CA ILE A 344 7.59 5.75 7.65
C ILE A 344 8.84 6.60 7.46
N PHE A 345 8.97 7.70 8.18
CA PHE A 345 10.29 8.30 8.39
C PHE A 345 10.49 8.69 9.85
N LEU A 346 11.74 8.56 10.28
CA LEU A 346 12.24 9.05 11.56
C LEU A 346 12.96 10.36 11.34
N VAL A 347 12.81 11.33 12.22
CA VAL A 347 13.53 12.61 12.18
C VAL A 347 13.98 13.06 13.56
N LEU A 348 15.22 13.55 13.67
CA LEU A 348 15.76 14.12 14.91
C LEU A 348 15.36 15.60 15.06
N GLY A 349 14.69 15.93 16.15
CA GLY A 349 14.35 17.31 16.50
C GLY A 349 15.54 18.11 17.07
N LYS A 350 15.37 19.44 17.17
CA LYS A 350 16.32 20.31 17.90
C LYS A 350 16.33 20.06 19.40
N ASP A 351 15.28 19.45 19.91
CA ASP A 351 15.12 19.00 21.29
C ASP A 351 15.74 17.63 21.54
N ASP A 352 16.56 17.12 20.61
CA ASP A 352 17.28 15.84 20.72
C ASP A 352 16.36 14.60 20.79
N ILE A 353 15.08 14.78 20.46
CA ILE A 353 14.06 13.73 20.41
C ILE A 353 13.87 13.26 18.96
N VAL A 354 14.00 11.95 18.74
CA VAL A 354 13.62 11.31 17.47
C VAL A 354 12.11 11.10 17.45
N ARG A 355 11.48 11.46 16.33
CA ARG A 355 10.03 11.29 16.10
C ARG A 355 9.79 10.51 14.82
N ALA A 356 8.72 9.74 14.80
CA ALA A 356 8.27 9.01 13.62
C ALA A 356 6.97 9.61 13.06
N PHE A 357 6.86 9.61 11.73
CA PHE A 357 5.65 9.99 11.00
C PHE A 357 5.44 9.05 9.83
N HIS A 358 4.19 8.83 9.44
CA HIS A 358 3.94 8.22 8.13
C HIS A 358 4.44 9.17 7.05
N ASN A 359 5.13 8.62 6.05
CA ASN A 359 5.70 9.38 4.93
C ASN A 359 4.63 9.68 3.87
N VAL A 360 3.55 10.32 4.32
CA VAL A 360 2.32 10.58 3.55
C VAL A 360 1.88 12.01 3.83
N CYS A 361 1.85 12.84 2.78
CA CYS A 361 1.40 14.22 2.86
C CYS A 361 -0.10 14.26 3.17
N ARG A 362 -0.49 15.13 4.10
CA ARG A 362 -1.89 15.35 4.50
C ARG A 362 -2.76 16.00 3.42
N HIS A 363 -2.14 16.57 2.38
CA HIS A 363 -2.87 17.21 1.29
C HIS A 363 -3.46 16.18 0.32
N ARG A 364 -2.61 15.38 -0.34
CA ARG A 364 -3.01 14.49 -1.45
C ARG A 364 -2.19 13.21 -1.50
N ALA A 365 -1.98 12.60 -0.33
CA ALA A 365 -1.30 11.33 -0.10
C ALA A 365 0.12 11.15 -0.66
N TYR A 366 0.73 12.13 -1.35
CA TYR A 366 2.08 11.99 -1.90
C TYR A 366 3.15 11.90 -0.81
N THR A 367 4.28 11.27 -1.12
CA THR A 367 5.41 11.11 -0.19
C THR A 367 6.07 12.45 0.18
N VAL A 368 6.45 12.62 1.45
CA VAL A 368 7.10 13.84 1.96
C VAL A 368 8.62 13.76 1.76
N THR A 369 9.24 12.63 2.12
CA THR A 369 10.68 12.37 1.95
C THR A 369 10.90 11.33 0.85
N ARG A 370 11.51 11.74 -0.26
CA ARG A 370 11.82 10.84 -1.39
C ARG A 370 13.13 10.07 -1.24
N LYS A 371 14.02 10.53 -0.35
CA LYS A 371 15.31 9.90 -0.09
C LYS A 371 15.21 8.96 1.12
N GLU A 372 15.98 7.88 1.10
CA GLU A 372 16.13 6.98 2.23
C GLU A 372 16.74 7.66 3.45
N CYS A 373 17.61 8.65 3.26
CA CYS A 373 18.11 9.50 4.32
C CYS A 373 18.41 10.92 3.84
N GLY A 374 18.51 11.84 4.79
CA GLY A 374 18.90 13.21 4.53
C GLY A 374 18.90 14.04 5.80
N SER A 375 19.04 15.35 5.66
CA SER A 375 19.03 16.29 6.78
C SER A 375 18.30 17.56 6.40
N SER A 376 17.19 17.87 7.07
CA SER A 376 16.47 19.14 6.92
C SER A 376 15.58 19.43 8.12
N MET A 377 15.52 20.70 8.52
CA MET A 377 14.60 21.16 9.56
C MET A 377 13.16 21.35 9.06
N ILE A 378 12.98 21.46 7.74
CA ILE A 378 11.68 21.63 7.07
C ILE A 378 11.60 20.64 5.90
N LEU A 379 10.60 19.78 5.93
CA LEU A 379 10.36 18.74 4.93
C LEU A 379 9.20 19.17 4.04
N GLY A 380 9.49 19.46 2.78
CA GLY A 380 8.51 19.94 1.79
C GLY A 380 8.04 18.83 0.85
N CYS A 381 6.73 18.60 0.79
CA CYS A 381 6.09 17.75 -0.21
C CYS A 381 6.29 18.34 -1.61
N ARG A 382 6.75 17.51 -2.54
CA ARG A 382 7.04 17.93 -3.92
C ARG A 382 5.83 18.00 -4.83
N TYR A 383 4.65 17.63 -4.32
CA TYR A 383 3.41 17.73 -5.07
C TYR A 383 2.89 19.18 -5.09
N HIS A 384 2.49 19.71 -3.94
CA HIS A 384 1.91 21.08 -3.82
C HIS A 384 2.65 21.98 -2.82
N GLY A 385 3.88 21.60 -2.42
CA GLY A 385 4.72 22.44 -1.58
C GLY A 385 4.32 22.53 -0.10
N TRP A 386 3.36 21.73 0.37
CA TRP A 386 3.05 21.64 1.81
C TRP A 386 4.30 21.21 2.58
N SER A 387 4.67 21.98 3.59
CA SER A 387 5.95 21.84 4.29
C SER A 387 5.76 21.70 5.79
N TYR A 388 6.47 20.73 6.38
CA TYR A 388 6.33 20.34 7.78
C TYR A 388 7.65 20.52 8.53
N ASN A 389 7.59 20.85 9.81
CA ASN A 389 8.77 20.87 10.67
C ASN A 389 9.11 19.49 11.24
N THR A 390 10.19 19.38 12.01
CA THR A 390 10.61 18.12 12.65
C THR A 390 9.68 17.62 13.77
N LYS A 391 8.67 18.42 14.17
CA LYS A 391 7.56 18.00 15.05
C LYS A 391 6.33 17.54 14.25
N GLY A 392 6.41 17.51 12.91
CA GLY A 392 5.34 17.13 12.00
C GLY A 392 4.28 18.20 11.78
N GLN A 393 4.46 19.40 12.34
CA GLN A 393 3.48 20.49 12.22
C GLN A 393 3.55 21.10 10.82
N LEU A 394 2.39 21.38 10.22
CA LEU A 394 2.32 22.08 8.94
C LEU A 394 2.71 23.55 9.12
N ILE A 395 3.83 23.96 8.52
CA ILE A 395 4.36 25.32 8.61
C ILE A 395 3.92 26.16 7.41
N LYS A 396 3.97 25.57 6.21
CA LYS A 396 3.63 26.25 4.95
C LYS A 396 2.66 25.40 4.15
N ALA A 397 1.57 26.03 3.71
CA ALA A 397 0.62 25.47 2.75
C ALA A 397 0.41 26.56 1.68
N PRO A 398 1.15 26.50 0.55
CA PRO A 398 1.04 27.51 -0.50
C PRO A 398 -0.41 27.72 -0.92
N HIS A 399 -0.83 28.98 -1.07
CA HIS A 399 -2.19 29.39 -1.45
C HIS A 399 -3.31 29.12 -0.43
N PHE A 400 -3.00 28.62 0.77
CA PHE A 400 -4.01 28.37 1.81
C PHE A 400 -4.11 29.46 2.90
N ASP A 401 -3.17 30.41 2.95
CA ASP A 401 -3.10 31.38 4.08
C ASP A 401 -4.37 32.24 4.23
N ASN A 402 -5.10 32.49 3.14
CA ASN A 402 -6.33 33.28 3.13
C ASN A 402 -7.60 32.44 2.91
N VAL A 403 -7.51 31.11 2.93
CA VAL A 403 -8.66 30.22 2.70
C VAL A 403 -9.53 30.16 3.97
N PRO A 404 -10.79 30.62 3.95
CA PRO A 404 -11.64 30.63 5.14
C PRO A 404 -11.86 29.22 5.70
N GLY A 405 -11.69 29.04 7.01
CA GLY A 405 -11.88 27.76 7.69
C GLY A 405 -10.69 26.79 7.60
N PHE A 406 -9.60 27.16 6.91
CA PHE A 406 -8.38 26.35 6.90
C PHE A 406 -7.54 26.60 8.15
N ASP A 407 -7.28 25.55 8.92
CA ASP A 407 -6.41 25.59 10.09
C ASP A 407 -5.20 24.66 9.89
N LYS A 408 -3.99 25.24 9.88
CA LYS A 408 -2.73 24.49 9.73
C LYS A 408 -2.51 23.49 10.86
N SER A 409 -2.92 23.81 12.08
CA SER A 409 -2.70 22.93 13.25
C SER A 409 -3.41 21.59 13.11
N GLN A 410 -4.51 21.57 12.35
CA GLN A 410 -5.33 20.40 12.05
C GLN A 410 -4.74 19.47 10.97
N ASN A 411 -3.71 19.95 10.27
CA ASN A 411 -3.12 19.32 9.10
C ASN A 411 -1.67 18.90 9.32
N SER A 412 -1.27 18.63 10.56
CA SER A 412 0.02 18.04 10.91
C SER A 412 0.18 16.62 10.35
N LEU A 413 1.41 16.16 10.09
CA LEU A 413 1.69 14.80 9.66
C LEU A 413 1.08 13.76 10.60
N PHE A 414 0.74 12.59 10.06
CA PHE A 414 0.28 11.46 10.85
C PHE A 414 1.44 10.95 11.73
N SER A 415 1.42 11.32 13.01
CA SER A 415 2.46 10.88 13.95
C SER A 415 2.35 9.40 14.25
N ILE A 416 3.51 8.79 14.52
CA ILE A 416 3.63 7.40 14.91
C ILE A 416 4.20 7.38 16.34
N HIS A 417 3.68 6.51 17.19
CA HIS A 417 4.20 6.37 18.55
C HIS A 417 5.66 5.95 18.47
N THR A 418 6.53 6.70 19.13
CA THR A 418 7.99 6.53 19.04
C THR A 418 8.56 6.51 20.44
N THR A 419 9.47 5.58 20.71
CA THR A 419 10.28 5.59 21.93
C THR A 419 11.75 5.36 21.61
N THR A 420 12.62 6.02 22.35
CA THR A 420 14.07 5.77 22.35
C THR A 420 14.43 5.31 23.74
N ASP A 421 14.96 4.11 23.87
CA ASP A 421 15.36 3.59 25.18
C ASP A 421 16.71 4.21 25.64
N PRO A 422 17.13 4.00 26.90
CA PRO A 422 18.40 4.51 27.41
C PRO A 422 19.63 3.98 26.66
N ALA A 423 19.53 2.78 26.08
CA ALA A 423 20.59 2.20 25.27
C ALA A 423 20.63 2.78 23.84
N GLY A 424 19.66 3.60 23.45
CA GLY A 424 19.61 4.29 22.16
C GLY A 424 18.86 3.53 21.07
N PHE A 425 18.19 2.41 21.36
CA PHE A 425 17.36 1.72 20.39
C PHE A 425 16.04 2.50 20.17
N ILE A 426 15.67 2.71 18.91
CA ILE A 426 14.48 3.47 18.50
C ILE A 426 13.42 2.49 18.01
N PHE A 427 12.28 2.52 18.68
CA PHE A 427 11.11 1.70 18.37
C PHE A 427 9.93 2.56 17.96
N VAL A 428 9.10 2.02 17.08
CA VAL A 428 7.84 2.63 16.66
C VAL A 428 6.66 1.69 16.82
N ASN A 429 5.46 2.23 17.04
CA ASN A 429 4.21 1.47 16.97
C ASN A 429 3.21 2.27 16.12
N LEU A 430 2.70 1.61 15.07
CA LEU A 430 1.88 2.26 14.05
C LEU A 430 0.40 2.39 14.47
N ASP A 431 -0.01 1.75 15.55
CA ASP A 431 -1.40 1.76 16.00
C ASP A 431 -1.80 3.20 16.35
N ALA A 432 -2.84 3.70 15.69
CA ALA A 432 -3.32 5.07 15.84
C ALA A 432 -4.04 5.31 17.17
N SER A 433 -4.32 4.25 17.95
CA SER A 433 -4.95 4.36 19.26
C SER A 433 -4.09 5.18 20.24
N PRO A 434 -4.72 5.92 21.17
CA PRO A 434 -3.98 6.73 22.14
C PRO A 434 -3.26 5.90 23.21
N THR A 435 -3.63 4.64 23.37
CA THR A 435 -3.10 3.76 24.43
C THR A 435 -2.59 2.48 23.80
N LEU A 436 -1.33 2.16 24.06
CA LEU A 436 -0.63 1.01 23.49
C LEU A 436 -0.32 -0.03 24.55
N LEU A 437 -0.12 -1.27 24.09
CA LEU A 437 0.55 -2.28 24.90
C LEU A 437 2.01 -1.86 25.18
N PRO A 438 2.50 -2.09 26.40
CA PRO A 438 3.89 -1.77 26.74
C PRO A 438 4.86 -2.61 25.90
N MET A 439 5.99 -2.01 25.55
CA MET A 439 7.07 -2.70 24.87
C MET A 439 7.74 -3.69 25.82
N GLN A 440 8.04 -4.90 25.34
CA GLN A 440 8.76 -5.91 26.11
C GLN A 440 10.23 -5.90 25.68
N THR A 441 11.11 -5.28 26.48
CA THR A 441 12.54 -5.14 26.16
C THR A 441 13.47 -5.89 27.10
N THR A 442 12.96 -6.61 28.11
CA THR A 442 13.80 -7.19 29.18
C THR A 442 14.99 -8.00 28.66
N SER A 443 14.81 -8.80 27.61
CA SER A 443 15.88 -9.57 26.98
C SER A 443 16.92 -8.70 26.28
N LEU A 444 16.48 -7.62 25.62
CA LEU A 444 17.34 -6.65 24.96
C LEU A 444 18.08 -5.77 25.97
N ASP A 445 17.42 -5.34 27.04
CA ASP A 445 18.03 -4.54 28.11
C ASP A 445 19.18 -5.31 28.78
N TYR A 446 18.95 -6.59 29.08
CA TYR A 446 19.99 -7.48 29.61
C TYR A 446 21.13 -7.67 28.60
N PHE A 447 20.81 -7.92 27.32
CA PHE A 447 21.80 -8.06 26.26
C PHE A 447 22.66 -6.80 26.11
N ALA A 448 22.02 -5.63 26.04
CA ALA A 448 22.69 -4.35 25.90
C ALA A 448 23.61 -4.07 27.09
N THR A 449 23.12 -4.30 28.31
CA THR A 449 23.90 -4.13 29.54
C THR A 449 25.13 -5.05 29.56
N ARG A 450 24.94 -6.35 29.27
CA ARG A 450 26.01 -7.36 29.27
C ARG A 450 27.11 -7.06 28.26
N HIS A 451 26.75 -6.44 27.14
CA HIS A 451 27.68 -6.14 26.04
C HIS A 451 28.09 -4.67 25.95
N GLY A 452 27.72 -3.84 26.93
CA GLY A 452 28.02 -2.41 26.94
C GLY A 452 27.37 -1.62 25.80
N ILE A 453 26.33 -2.14 25.17
CA ILE A 453 25.62 -1.42 24.11
C ILE A 453 24.86 -0.26 24.76
N GLY A 454 25.04 0.93 24.21
CA GLY A 454 24.41 2.12 24.73
C GLY A 454 24.38 3.24 23.72
N ARG A 455 23.75 4.35 24.10
CA ARG A 455 23.52 5.50 23.23
C ARG A 455 24.79 6.05 22.58
N GLN A 456 25.94 5.86 23.22
CA GLN A 456 27.28 6.22 22.76
C GLN A 456 27.88 5.29 21.69
N SER A 457 27.19 4.24 21.27
CA SER A 457 27.64 3.38 20.17
C SER A 457 27.80 4.19 18.87
N THR A 458 28.72 3.77 18.01
CA THR A 458 28.97 4.42 16.70
C THR A 458 28.39 3.55 15.60
N TRP A 459 27.58 4.12 14.70
CA TRP A 459 27.14 3.40 13.50
C TRP A 459 28.29 3.33 12.50
N LEU A 460 28.65 2.12 12.09
CA LEU A 460 29.76 1.87 11.16
C LEU A 460 29.32 1.71 9.71
N GLY A 461 28.04 1.43 9.50
CA GLY A 461 27.47 1.20 8.18
C GLY A 461 26.25 0.30 8.24
N GLY A 462 25.54 0.23 7.13
CA GLY A 462 24.41 -0.66 6.98
C GLY A 462 24.21 -1.05 5.53
N GLN A 463 23.61 -2.22 5.32
CA GLN A 463 23.31 -2.78 4.01
C GLN A 463 21.93 -3.41 4.05
N THR A 464 21.21 -3.30 2.94
CA THR A 464 19.94 -3.98 2.73
C THR A 464 20.13 -5.05 1.65
N VAL A 465 19.59 -6.24 1.90
CA VAL A 465 19.60 -7.35 0.95
C VAL A 465 18.17 -7.86 0.80
N GLU A 466 17.66 -7.89 -0.42
CA GLU A 466 16.34 -8.46 -0.69
C GLU A 466 16.41 -9.99 -0.83
N GLY A 467 15.49 -10.67 -0.16
CA GLY A 467 15.32 -12.11 -0.20
C GLY A 467 13.94 -12.49 -0.73
N GLN A 468 13.90 -13.47 -1.63
CA GLN A 468 12.65 -14.06 -2.14
C GLN A 468 12.19 -15.18 -1.20
N PHE A 469 11.84 -14.79 0.03
CA PHE A 469 11.28 -15.66 1.06
C PHE A 469 10.37 -14.86 1.98
N ASN A 470 9.46 -15.57 2.66
CA ASN A 470 8.57 -14.98 3.65
C ASN A 470 9.33 -14.53 4.91
N TRP A 471 8.93 -13.40 5.50
CA TRP A 471 9.62 -12.78 6.64
C TRP A 471 9.68 -13.69 7.88
N LYS A 472 8.70 -14.58 8.04
CA LYS A 472 8.61 -15.54 9.16
C LYS A 472 9.84 -16.44 9.25
N ILE A 473 10.59 -16.61 8.16
CA ILE A 473 11.87 -17.33 8.15
C ILE A 473 12.89 -16.71 9.13
N GLY A 474 12.84 -15.39 9.32
CA GLY A 474 13.70 -14.68 10.27
C GLY A 474 13.42 -15.05 11.73
N CYS A 475 12.23 -15.59 12.02
CA CYS A 475 11.87 -16.13 13.33
C CYS A 475 12.43 -17.55 13.55
N GLU A 476 12.87 -18.26 12.51
CA GLU A 476 13.22 -19.69 12.58
C GLU A 476 14.69 -19.99 12.25
N PHE A 477 15.32 -19.28 11.30
CA PHE A 477 16.50 -19.79 10.56
C PHE A 477 17.85 -19.10 10.81
N LEU A 478 17.96 -18.26 11.83
CA LEU A 478 19.27 -17.75 12.27
C LEU A 478 19.63 -18.28 13.66
N PRO A 479 20.04 -19.55 13.82
CA PRO A 479 21.04 -19.85 14.83
C PRO A 479 22.36 -19.15 14.43
N PRO A 480 23.23 -18.83 15.39
CA PRO A 480 24.55 -18.26 15.09
C PRO A 480 25.33 -19.17 14.14
N PHE A 481 26.33 -18.59 13.46
CA PHE A 481 27.36 -19.30 12.69
C PHE A 481 27.56 -20.73 13.22
N PRO A 482 27.51 -21.77 12.38
CA PRO A 482 27.47 -23.15 12.87
C PRO A 482 28.64 -23.40 13.81
N SER A 483 28.34 -23.57 15.10
CA SER A 483 29.13 -24.45 15.94
C SER A 483 28.94 -25.83 15.34
N TYR A 484 29.87 -26.24 14.48
CA TYR A 484 29.86 -27.55 13.83
C TYR A 484 29.59 -28.63 14.88
N ASN A 485 28.43 -29.26 14.81
CA ASN A 485 28.19 -30.53 15.49
C ASN A 485 28.77 -31.60 14.56
N VAL A 486 30.06 -31.90 14.75
CA VAL A 486 30.77 -32.91 13.97
C VAL A 486 30.39 -34.27 14.53
N SER A 487 29.62 -35.03 13.75
CA SER A 487 29.41 -36.46 13.96
C SER A 487 30.76 -37.20 14.11
N ASN A 488 30.76 -38.23 14.96
CA ASN A 488 31.88 -38.89 15.66
C ASN A 488 33.10 -39.44 14.87
N TYR A 489 33.42 -38.95 13.67
CA TYR A 489 34.56 -39.47 12.88
C TYR A 489 35.64 -38.43 12.54
N LYS A 490 35.52 -37.17 12.98
CA LYS A 490 36.56 -36.13 12.80
C LYS A 490 37.08 -35.47 14.08
N ALA A 491 36.64 -35.90 15.26
CA ALA A 491 37.14 -35.38 16.53
C ALA A 491 38.62 -35.73 16.80
N LEU A 492 39.13 -36.82 16.21
CA LEU A 492 40.52 -37.26 16.40
C LEU A 492 41.53 -36.50 15.51
N LEU A 493 41.08 -35.87 14.41
CA LEU A 493 41.95 -35.11 13.50
C LEU A 493 42.00 -33.61 13.86
N LEU A 494 41.02 -33.10 14.60
CA LEU A 494 40.95 -31.70 15.03
C LEU A 494 41.60 -31.43 16.39
N SER A 495 42.03 -32.46 17.14
CA SER A 495 42.82 -32.30 18.36
C SER A 495 44.29 -31.90 18.12
N LEU A 496 44.70 -31.79 16.85
CA LEU A 496 46.08 -31.42 16.45
C LEU A 496 46.23 -29.94 16.04
N PHE A 497 45.14 -29.18 15.92
CA PHE A 497 45.17 -27.77 15.55
C PHE A 497 44.43 -26.91 16.58
N ASN A 498 45.20 -26.39 17.53
CA ASN A 498 44.77 -25.44 18.56
C ASN A 498 44.16 -24.17 17.92
N GLN A 499 42.83 -24.06 17.84
CA GLN A 499 42.11 -22.82 17.49
C GLN A 499 41.04 -22.56 18.57
N PRO A 500 41.05 -21.39 19.24
CA PRO A 500 40.11 -21.11 20.34
C PRO A 500 38.68 -20.93 19.82
N ARG A 501 37.71 -21.54 20.51
CA ARG A 501 36.26 -21.50 20.23
C ARG A 501 35.72 -20.05 20.23
N MET A 502 35.04 -19.64 19.15
CA MET A 502 34.27 -18.38 19.08
C MET A 502 32.95 -18.49 19.90
N ARG A 503 32.65 -17.54 20.80
CA ARG A 503 31.33 -17.39 21.44
C ARG A 503 30.67 -16.09 20.94
N SER A 504 29.51 -16.20 20.31
CA SER A 504 28.61 -15.10 19.91
C SER A 504 27.34 -15.17 20.75
N ASP A 505 26.92 -14.04 21.34
CA ASP A 505 25.64 -13.94 22.05
C ASP A 505 24.62 -13.23 21.12
N GLU A 506 23.35 -13.62 21.22
CA GLU A 506 22.23 -13.05 20.44
C GLU A 506 20.99 -12.79 21.32
N THR A 507 20.13 -11.87 20.88
CA THR A 507 18.79 -11.67 21.43
C THR A 507 17.81 -11.28 20.33
N ARG A 508 16.51 -11.51 20.54
CA ARG A 508 15.45 -11.25 19.57
C ARG A 508 14.43 -10.28 20.12
N ILE A 509 13.97 -9.39 19.26
CA ILE A 509 12.76 -8.59 19.45
C ILE A 509 11.77 -8.92 18.34
N PHE A 510 10.62 -9.45 18.74
CA PHE A 510 9.49 -9.71 17.85
C PHE A 510 9.00 -8.39 17.22
N PRO A 511 8.59 -8.36 15.95
CA PRO A 511 8.39 -9.52 15.07
C PRO A 511 9.62 -9.96 14.27
N PHE A 512 10.53 -9.05 13.89
CA PHE A 512 11.51 -9.36 12.83
C PHE A 512 12.96 -8.99 13.12
N THR A 513 13.30 -8.53 14.33
CA THR A 513 14.66 -8.04 14.61
C THR A 513 15.43 -8.97 15.54
N THR A 514 16.69 -9.24 15.18
CA THR A 514 17.65 -9.92 16.05
C THR A 514 18.90 -9.05 16.23
N PHE A 515 19.50 -9.12 17.41
CA PHE A 515 20.72 -8.40 17.77
C PHE A 515 21.80 -9.40 18.11
N HIS A 516 23.03 -9.11 17.67
CA HIS A 516 24.15 -10.04 17.71
C HIS A 516 25.42 -9.32 18.13
N THR A 517 26.28 -10.00 18.89
CA THR A 517 27.63 -9.51 19.19
C THR A 517 28.71 -10.33 18.50
N VAL A 518 29.81 -9.68 18.13
CA VAL A 518 30.99 -10.32 17.53
C VAL A 518 32.16 -10.26 18.52
N HIS A 519 32.99 -11.32 18.52
CA HIS A 519 34.13 -11.60 19.40
C HIS A 519 34.77 -10.37 20.07
N GLY A 520 34.83 -10.34 21.41
CA GLY A 520 35.46 -9.27 22.19
C GLY A 520 34.57 -8.07 22.55
N GLY A 521 33.28 -8.09 22.17
CA GLY A 521 32.28 -7.08 22.58
C GLY A 521 32.42 -5.71 21.91
N VAL A 522 33.40 -5.53 21.02
CA VAL A 522 33.66 -4.24 20.36
C VAL A 522 32.64 -3.95 19.27
N LEU A 523 32.14 -4.99 18.58
CA LEU A 523 31.18 -4.85 17.48
C LEU A 523 29.86 -5.58 17.79
N TRP A 524 28.77 -4.96 17.40
CA TRP A 524 27.43 -5.56 17.45
C TRP A 524 26.63 -5.16 16.22
N TYR A 525 25.70 -5.99 15.81
CA TYR A 525 24.84 -5.71 14.65
C TYR A 525 23.40 -6.11 14.90
N SER A 526 22.49 -5.45 14.18
CA SER A 526 21.09 -5.85 14.10
C SER A 526 20.78 -6.41 12.73
N LEU A 527 19.97 -7.47 12.68
CA LEU A 527 19.33 -7.99 11.47
C LEU A 527 17.82 -7.81 11.59
N SER A 528 17.22 -7.07 10.67
CA SER A 528 15.77 -6.86 10.62
C SER A 528 15.20 -7.43 9.32
N PHE A 529 14.30 -8.40 9.44
CA PHE A 529 13.62 -9.09 8.34
C PHE A 529 12.32 -8.36 7.99
N ILE A 530 12.46 -7.20 7.36
CA ILE A 530 11.34 -6.30 7.08
C ILE A 530 10.54 -6.87 5.89
N PRO A 531 9.27 -7.28 6.09
CA PRO A 531 8.48 -7.83 5.01
C PRO A 531 8.19 -6.81 3.89
N ILE A 532 8.23 -7.28 2.65
CA ILE A 532 7.79 -6.54 1.46
C ILE A 532 6.47 -7.11 0.94
N SER A 533 6.40 -8.44 0.82
CA SER A 533 5.21 -9.20 0.39
C SER A 533 5.13 -10.56 1.10
N GLU A 534 4.14 -11.38 0.76
CA GLU A 534 4.03 -12.76 1.23
C GLU A 534 5.24 -13.64 0.85
N SER A 535 5.98 -13.25 -0.18
CA SER A 535 7.08 -14.02 -0.77
C SER A 535 8.41 -13.25 -0.85
N SER A 536 8.45 -12.00 -0.37
CA SER A 536 9.64 -11.14 -0.44
C SER A 536 9.90 -10.41 0.88
N THR A 537 11.16 -10.38 1.30
CA THR A 537 11.62 -9.76 2.55
C THR A 537 12.87 -8.94 2.32
N SER A 538 12.89 -7.71 2.84
CA SER A 538 14.06 -6.87 2.93
C SER A 538 14.83 -7.18 4.21
N VAL A 539 16.05 -7.71 4.10
CA VAL A 539 16.91 -7.99 5.26
C VAL A 539 17.89 -6.84 5.43
N ARG A 540 17.63 -6.05 6.47
CA ARG A 540 18.44 -4.87 6.83
C ARG A 540 19.48 -5.26 7.86
N ILE A 541 20.73 -4.97 7.55
CA ILE A 541 21.91 -5.17 8.42
C ILE A 541 22.41 -3.80 8.84
N ASP A 542 22.49 -3.53 10.14
CA ASP A 542 23.18 -2.35 10.66
C ASP A 542 24.29 -2.79 11.61
N LEU A 543 25.50 -2.28 11.40
CA LEU A 543 26.68 -2.59 12.20
C LEU A 543 27.10 -1.39 13.04
N TYR A 544 27.51 -1.69 14.27
CA TYR A 544 27.87 -0.71 15.27
C TYR A 544 29.12 -1.13 16.03
N SER A 545 29.81 -0.14 16.61
CA SER A 545 30.85 -0.39 17.60
C SER A 545 30.49 0.18 18.98
N HIS A 546 31.09 -0.41 20.00
CA HIS A 546 31.24 0.23 21.30
C HIS A 546 32.21 1.43 21.18
N LYS A 547 32.10 2.36 22.13
CA LYS A 547 32.74 3.69 22.19
C LYS A 547 34.13 3.82 21.50
N ASP A 548 34.25 4.85 20.67
CA ASP A 548 35.45 5.51 20.13
C ASP A 548 36.69 4.61 19.90
N MET A 549 36.79 4.04 18.71
CA MET A 549 38.07 3.51 18.22
C MET A 549 38.97 4.71 17.89
N SER A 550 39.94 5.02 18.74
CA SER A 550 41.04 5.96 18.45
C SER A 550 42.00 5.46 17.34
N SER A 551 41.57 4.51 16.51
CA SER A 551 42.31 3.93 15.39
C SER A 551 41.45 3.99 14.13
N PRO A 552 41.99 4.44 12.99
CA PRO A 552 41.27 4.36 11.74
C PRO A 552 41.11 2.89 11.32
N ALA A 553 39.91 2.58 10.83
CA ALA A 553 39.47 1.38 10.11
C ALA A 553 39.00 0.13 10.91
N PRO A 554 37.74 0.14 11.39
CA PRO A 554 36.91 -1.06 11.50
C PRO A 554 36.48 -1.65 10.13
N SER A 555 36.91 -1.09 8.98
CA SER A 555 36.30 -1.36 7.67
C SER A 555 36.49 -2.79 7.19
N ALA A 556 37.68 -3.38 7.26
CA ALA A 556 37.90 -4.72 6.71
C ALA A 556 37.16 -5.83 7.47
N ALA A 557 37.05 -5.72 8.80
CA ALA A 557 36.28 -6.66 9.62
C ALA A 557 34.76 -6.48 9.39
N ALA A 558 34.31 -5.24 9.30
CA ALA A 558 32.94 -4.88 8.95
C ALA A 558 32.55 -5.41 7.56
N GLU A 559 33.37 -5.16 6.54
CA GLU A 559 33.16 -5.63 5.16
C GLU A 559 33.12 -7.17 5.08
N ARG A 560 34.03 -7.86 5.78
CA ARG A 560 34.00 -9.33 5.88
C ARG A 560 32.72 -9.84 6.52
N LEU A 561 32.23 -9.15 7.56
CA LEU A 561 30.98 -9.50 8.23
C LEU A 561 29.78 -9.26 7.29
N PHE A 562 29.69 -8.10 6.64
CA PHE A 562 28.65 -7.81 5.65
C PHE A 562 28.64 -8.83 4.51
N SER A 563 29.81 -9.18 3.97
CA SER A 563 29.93 -10.19 2.92
C SER A 563 29.42 -11.56 3.37
N ARG A 564 29.80 -12.00 4.58
CA ARG A 564 29.32 -13.28 5.15
C ARG A 564 27.81 -13.28 5.39
N LEU A 565 27.27 -12.21 5.96
CA LEU A 565 25.84 -12.07 6.23
C LEU A 565 25.04 -12.02 4.92
N THR A 566 25.51 -11.26 3.93
CA THR A 566 24.91 -11.20 2.59
C THR A 566 24.87 -12.58 1.95
N LYS A 567 25.98 -13.32 1.98
CA LYS A 567 26.03 -14.69 1.46
C LYS A 567 25.04 -15.60 2.19
N ARG A 568 24.95 -15.51 3.52
CA ARG A 568 24.00 -16.31 4.30
C ARG A 568 22.54 -16.00 3.92
N ILE A 569 22.19 -14.74 3.70
CA ILE A 569 20.85 -14.32 3.24
C ILE A 569 20.55 -14.91 1.85
N GLN A 570 21.52 -14.92 0.95
CA GLN A 570 21.39 -15.58 -0.36
C GLN A 570 21.21 -17.10 -0.22
N ASP A 571 21.94 -17.76 0.69
CA ASP A 571 21.79 -19.19 0.95
C ASP A 571 20.40 -19.52 1.54
N LEU A 572 19.79 -18.61 2.32
CA LEU A 572 18.42 -18.77 2.83
C LEU A 572 17.39 -18.79 1.71
N LYS A 573 17.58 -18.01 0.64
CA LYS A 573 16.72 -18.07 -0.55
C LYS A 573 16.71 -19.46 -1.18
N ALA A 574 17.88 -20.05 -1.38
CA ALA A 574 17.99 -21.39 -1.94
C ALA A 574 17.31 -22.44 -1.05
N GLN A 575 17.47 -22.33 0.28
CA GLN A 575 16.77 -23.20 1.24
C GLN A 575 15.26 -22.99 1.21
N PHE A 576 14.76 -21.75 1.18
CA PHE A 576 13.31 -21.51 1.14
C PHE A 576 12.68 -22.10 -0.13
N GLN A 577 13.31 -21.89 -1.29
CA GLN A 577 12.82 -22.37 -2.57
C GLN A 577 12.83 -23.90 -2.69
N SER A 578 13.79 -24.60 -2.08
CA SER A 578 13.83 -26.06 -2.10
C SER A 578 12.76 -26.72 -1.24
N HIS A 579 12.15 -25.97 -0.31
CA HIS A 579 11.19 -26.51 0.66
C HIS A 579 9.78 -25.93 0.52
N SER A 580 9.58 -24.79 -0.17
CA SER A 580 8.26 -24.18 -0.41
C SER A 580 7.32 -25.04 -1.27
N GLY A 581 7.84 -26.09 -1.94
CA GLY A 581 7.06 -27.06 -2.73
C GLY A 581 6.58 -28.30 -1.96
N THR A 582 6.98 -28.47 -0.70
CA THR A 582 6.65 -29.66 0.09
C THR A 582 5.88 -29.23 1.34
N SER A 583 4.63 -29.66 1.47
CA SER A 583 3.70 -29.38 2.60
C SER A 583 4.19 -29.93 3.96
N THR A 584 5.49 -30.22 4.11
CA THR A 584 6.08 -31.03 5.19
C THR A 584 6.68 -30.22 6.34
N TYR A 585 6.68 -28.89 6.30
CA TYR A 585 7.29 -28.08 7.37
C TYR A 585 6.42 -27.81 8.60
N LEU A 586 5.14 -28.20 8.62
CA LEU A 586 4.24 -27.73 9.69
C LEU A 586 3.49 -28.86 10.39
N GLN A 587 4.23 -29.77 11.02
CA GLN A 587 3.74 -30.57 12.16
C GLN A 587 4.85 -30.52 13.24
N PRO A 588 4.59 -29.99 14.46
CA PRO A 588 5.58 -29.90 15.53
C PRO A 588 6.09 -31.25 16.09
N LYS A 589 5.77 -32.38 15.46
CA LYS A 589 6.04 -33.74 15.98
C LYS A 589 6.29 -34.78 14.89
N ASN A 590 7.13 -34.53 13.87
CA ASN A 590 7.51 -35.59 12.93
C ASN A 590 8.97 -36.09 13.17
N PRO A 591 9.23 -37.39 13.43
CA PRO A 591 10.52 -37.90 13.93
C PRO A 591 11.62 -38.05 12.86
N LEU A 592 11.43 -37.52 11.65
CA LEU A 592 12.29 -37.81 10.50
C LEU A 592 13.58 -36.97 10.40
N TYR A 593 13.79 -36.03 11.32
CA TYR A 593 15.04 -35.24 11.40
C TYR A 593 15.55 -35.14 12.85
N PRO A 594 16.37 -36.08 13.34
CA PRO A 594 16.89 -36.06 14.72
C PRO A 594 17.92 -34.95 15.00
N HIS A 595 18.20 -34.06 14.03
CA HIS A 595 19.21 -32.99 14.14
C HIS A 595 18.66 -31.57 13.98
N ILE A 596 17.35 -31.39 13.75
CA ILE A 596 16.73 -30.06 13.74
C ILE A 596 15.88 -29.97 15.00
N SER A 597 16.54 -29.71 16.13
CA SER A 597 15.82 -29.22 17.30
C SER A 597 15.36 -27.81 16.95
N LEU A 598 14.07 -27.64 16.64
CA LEU A 598 13.41 -26.36 16.86
C LEU A 598 13.80 -25.94 18.28
N THR A 599 14.45 -24.78 18.43
CA THR A 599 14.57 -24.21 19.77
C THR A 599 13.14 -23.89 20.23
N ASN A 600 12.82 -24.09 21.50
CA ASN A 600 11.46 -23.81 22.03
C ASN A 600 10.92 -22.44 21.56
N ASN A 601 11.82 -21.45 21.46
CA ASN A 601 11.54 -20.08 21.01
C ASN A 601 11.01 -19.94 19.56
N ALA A 602 11.32 -20.86 18.64
CA ALA A 602 10.85 -20.79 17.24
C ALA A 602 9.37 -21.24 17.11
N SER A 603 9.00 -22.28 17.86
CA SER A 603 7.60 -22.75 17.97
C SER A 603 6.70 -21.71 18.64
N ASP A 604 7.24 -20.96 19.61
CA ASP A 604 6.52 -19.90 20.31
C ASP A 604 6.22 -18.70 19.39
N ALA A 605 7.20 -18.28 18.57
CA ALA A 605 7.02 -17.14 17.65
C ALA A 605 5.93 -17.39 16.60
N GLN A 606 5.91 -18.58 15.97
CA GLN A 606 4.86 -18.94 15.01
C GLN A 606 3.48 -18.98 15.66
N SER A 607 3.40 -19.46 16.90
CA SER A 607 2.15 -19.49 17.67
C SER A 607 1.65 -18.08 18.00
N GLU A 608 2.55 -17.16 18.38
CA GLU A 608 2.21 -15.75 18.63
C GLU A 608 1.69 -15.05 17.36
N ILE A 609 2.29 -15.32 16.19
CA ILE A 609 1.82 -14.79 14.91
C ILE A 609 0.41 -15.33 14.61
N LEU A 610 0.22 -16.65 14.74
CA LEU A 610 -1.07 -17.29 14.46
C LEU A 610 -2.18 -16.76 15.37
N GLU A 611 -1.91 -16.56 16.66
CA GLU A 611 -2.87 -16.01 17.62
C GLU A 611 -3.25 -14.56 17.27
N ALA A 612 -2.27 -13.72 16.91
CA ALA A 612 -2.52 -12.34 16.51
C ALA A 612 -3.39 -12.28 15.24
N VAL A 613 -3.06 -13.09 14.23
CA VAL A 613 -3.81 -13.20 12.96
C VAL A 613 -5.24 -13.69 13.22
N LYS A 614 -5.43 -14.76 14.00
CA LYS A 614 -6.77 -15.29 14.34
C LYS A 614 -7.62 -14.27 15.10
N SER A 615 -7.02 -13.57 16.06
CA SER A 615 -7.71 -12.56 16.86
C SER A 615 -8.17 -11.38 16.00
N HIS A 616 -7.31 -10.91 15.08
CA HIS A 616 -7.65 -9.81 14.18
C HIS A 616 -8.69 -10.22 13.13
N ALA A 617 -8.56 -11.40 12.53
CA ALA A 617 -9.57 -11.93 11.60
C ALA A 617 -10.96 -12.04 12.25
N LYS A 618 -11.02 -12.47 13.51
CA LYS A 618 -12.27 -12.53 14.28
C LYS A 618 -12.89 -11.14 14.45
N LEU A 619 -12.07 -10.11 14.71
CA LEU A 619 -12.52 -8.73 14.82
C LEU A 619 -13.07 -8.21 13.48
N GLU A 620 -12.35 -8.40 12.37
CA GLU A 620 -12.80 -7.98 11.04
C GLU A 620 -14.12 -8.67 10.65
N LYS A 621 -14.26 -9.96 10.96
CA LYS A 621 -15.51 -10.70 10.76
C LYS A 621 -16.67 -10.16 11.60
N GLN A 622 -16.42 -9.72 12.83
CA GLN A 622 -17.43 -9.14 13.70
C GLN A 622 -17.90 -7.76 13.22
N LEU A 623 -17.00 -6.98 12.61
CA LEU A 623 -17.30 -5.64 12.10
C LEU A 623 -17.78 -5.66 10.64
N GLY A 624 -17.61 -6.77 9.92
CA GLY A 624 -17.98 -6.89 8.51
C GLY A 624 -17.08 -6.12 7.56
N THR A 625 -15.94 -5.62 8.02
CA THR A 625 -14.99 -4.80 7.25
C THR A 625 -13.55 -5.00 7.74
N GLU A 626 -12.58 -4.67 6.90
CA GLU A 626 -11.17 -4.67 7.26
C GLU A 626 -10.88 -3.59 8.30
N VAL A 627 -10.03 -3.92 9.28
CA VAL A 627 -9.64 -2.99 10.35
C VAL A 627 -8.20 -2.61 10.14
N PHE A 628 -7.95 -1.33 9.88
CA PHE A 628 -6.62 -0.75 9.68
C PHE A 628 -6.20 0.01 10.95
N PRO A 629 -5.41 -0.60 11.88
CA PRO A 629 -5.09 0.05 13.15
C PRO A 629 -4.23 1.29 12.98
N ALA A 630 -3.46 1.38 11.89
CA ALA A 630 -2.63 2.53 11.58
C ALA A 630 -3.42 3.71 10.95
N THR A 631 -4.66 3.48 10.52
CA THR A 631 -5.54 4.56 10.06
C THR A 631 -5.97 5.41 11.23
N ARG A 632 -5.68 6.71 11.16
CA ARG A 632 -6.33 7.68 12.04
C ARG A 632 -7.73 7.96 11.52
N ARG A 633 -8.74 7.83 12.39
CA ARG A 633 -10.13 8.13 12.00
C ARG A 633 -10.21 9.50 11.32
N PRO A 634 -10.94 9.60 10.19
CA PRO A 634 -11.23 10.89 9.59
C PRO A 634 -11.91 11.79 10.62
N ARG A 635 -11.85 13.10 10.39
CA ARG A 635 -12.75 14.02 11.08
C ARG A 635 -14.13 13.76 10.50
N THR A 636 -15.13 13.56 11.36
CA THR A 636 -16.50 13.22 10.97
C THR A 636 -16.97 14.10 9.82
N ASN A 637 -17.28 13.48 8.68
CA ASN A 637 -17.93 14.11 7.53
C ASN A 637 -19.16 13.27 7.18
N ALA A 638 -20.33 13.76 7.60
CA ALA A 638 -21.60 13.05 7.48
C ALA A 638 -22.01 12.71 6.04
N ARG A 639 -21.44 13.38 5.02
CA ARG A 639 -21.76 13.09 3.61
C ARG A 639 -21.07 11.84 3.07
N PHE A 640 -19.87 11.51 3.55
CA PHE A 640 -19.12 10.33 3.08
C PHE A 640 -19.30 9.12 3.99
N GLU A 641 -19.67 9.31 5.26
CA GLU A 641 -20.04 8.23 6.21
C GLU A 641 -21.27 7.41 5.76
N GLN A 642 -22.09 7.91 4.84
CA GLN A 642 -23.24 7.19 4.29
C GLN A 642 -22.88 6.31 3.07
N ALA A 643 -21.70 6.52 2.47
CA ALA A 643 -21.24 5.82 1.27
C ALA A 643 -20.19 4.73 1.55
N GLU A 644 -19.50 4.82 2.70
CA GLU A 644 -18.73 3.73 3.31
C GLU A 644 -19.64 2.82 4.13
#